data_AF-A0AAQ3KZC9-F1
#
_entry.id   AF-A0AAQ3KZC9-F1
#
_cell.length_a   1.000
_cell.length_b   1.000
_cell.length_c   1.000
_cell.angle_alpha   90.00
_cell.angle_beta   90.00
_cell.angle_gamma   90.00
#
_symmetry.space_group_name_H-M   'P 1'
#
loop_
_entity.id
_entity.type
_entity.pdbx_description
1 polymer ?
#
loop_
_entity_poly.entity_id
_entity_poly.type
_entity_poly.pdbx_seq_one_letter_code
_entity_poly.pdbx_strand_id
1 'polypeptide(L)'
;MLLADKDFLSVVVQRMGISHPLGVRIEALRLCQHLSWSEDACSMLISLYCEPVVQGIIGAMGGWRSSCSKRVPSDQLSLVLEACRAARLTRWAGNQHSCLWKYEIHRVLLDILLGDCTLIHQGKAELSPDELVAVIYDNTAETRPFVWDILGYLAVHCEENFLSKTDGAFGHLDFLIYCACSATAILMQKGRSSLASYMNELEPVSRAVLLMVFSPCKYVASKARYYLSETIRPSIHVFLDYVLASLKLNATGNVSLVSDSHHTIINLISLACYSTLPQYHKLIIKRGGINSLSTIIKMCLDSELHISRSNNASHLQNSSSGRECCWSNTRSLEDDEVILLYSLQALSQLLGFINFVCDHHKIALGDIVACIRCGNSDAYDLIGSLQYILHNNFCHGTKWYAAYILSFFGFYGFPSRLGKIMAKLIDENELADVELGFAKGPSLPVHSPIILARCPYLLSGILTKKNTSNDERKDGTSEDHHRKLSHEIRISDRVDSGSLVKVLEYVYTGFIQVDDNLTKQLKILAKCCGLKFLYDMLDRKLPRWGTSFPSFSLYEALEVPGNQFSDVILEAKATEGVPWDCGICQSSVPHVHVHRVILSSSCDYLRALFYSGMHDSYSQVIKVPISWRALTKLVHWLYWGYLQSIISDCTWNNLNPELKLHELKAYVELSSLAEFWCLQELEEQSFQVIVSCISSLQKSSLELISFAASLSQWKIVAVSVSGIASLYPKLRDDGELEDLDEELTDMLRAEYVRHCQHGHDYGSG
;
A
#
# COMPACT_ATOMS: atom_id res chain seq x y z
N MET A 1 4.70 22.78 1.15
CA MET A 1 4.82 24.21 0.82
C MET A 1 5.50 24.44 -0.53
N LEU A 2 6.73 23.94 -0.77
CA LEU A 2 7.46 24.15 -2.04
C LEU A 2 6.77 23.56 -3.29
N LEU A 3 6.11 22.42 -3.18
CA LEU A 3 5.39 21.79 -4.31
C LEU A 3 4.12 22.57 -4.73
N ALA A 4 3.61 23.46 -3.88
CA ALA A 4 2.47 24.31 -4.20
C ALA A 4 2.88 25.59 -4.96
N ASP A 5 4.17 25.92 -4.98
CA ASP A 5 4.72 27.08 -5.69
C ASP A 5 5.05 26.71 -7.15
N LYS A 6 4.14 27.05 -8.06
CA LYS A 6 4.28 26.75 -9.49
C LYS A 6 5.44 27.47 -10.14
N ASP A 7 5.79 28.67 -9.67
CA ASP A 7 6.86 29.49 -10.24
C ASP A 7 8.22 28.90 -9.90
N PHE A 8 8.40 28.47 -8.64
CA PHE A 8 9.59 27.73 -8.23
C PHE A 8 9.79 26.45 -9.06
N LEU A 9 8.74 25.64 -9.22
CA LEU A 9 8.82 24.41 -10.01
C LEU A 9 9.18 24.69 -11.48
N SER A 10 8.59 25.74 -12.07
CA SER A 10 8.90 26.17 -13.44
C SER A 10 10.39 26.50 -13.61
N VAL A 11 10.96 27.25 -12.67
CA VAL A 11 12.39 27.60 -12.69
C VAL A 11 13.26 26.35 -12.63
N VAL A 12 12.99 25.42 -11.70
CA VAL A 12 13.79 24.18 -11.58
C VAL A 12 13.78 23.41 -12.89
N VAL A 13 12.60 23.22 -13.49
CA VAL A 13 12.43 22.47 -14.73
C VAL A 13 13.16 23.13 -15.91
N GLN A 14 13.04 24.45 -16.06
CA GLN A 14 13.76 25.17 -17.12
C GLN A 14 15.27 25.02 -17.00
N ARG A 15 15.81 25.04 -15.77
CA ARG A 15 17.25 24.94 -15.51
C ARG A 15 17.86 23.57 -15.81
N MET A 16 17.04 22.53 -16.01
CA MET A 16 17.52 21.21 -16.48
C MET A 16 17.91 21.21 -17.97
N GLY A 17 17.43 22.20 -18.74
CA GLY A 17 17.62 22.28 -20.20
C GLY A 17 19.08 22.38 -20.66
N ILE A 18 19.35 21.91 -21.88
CA ILE A 18 20.70 21.81 -22.47
C ILE A 18 21.36 23.19 -22.66
N SER A 19 20.57 24.27 -22.75
CA SER A 19 21.05 25.65 -22.89
C SER A 19 21.74 26.22 -21.64
N HIS A 20 21.71 25.51 -20.51
CA HIS A 20 22.28 26.00 -19.26
C HIS A 20 23.66 25.40 -18.95
N PRO A 21 24.51 26.11 -18.17
CA PRO A 21 25.80 25.59 -17.74
C PRO A 21 25.69 24.26 -16.99
N LEU A 22 26.72 23.41 -17.11
CA LEU A 22 26.74 22.06 -16.53
C LEU A 22 26.44 22.06 -15.03
N GLY A 23 27.04 22.95 -14.24
CA GLY A 23 26.79 23.06 -12.80
C GLY A 23 25.34 23.42 -12.45
N VAL A 24 24.69 24.28 -13.24
CA VAL A 24 23.29 24.67 -13.03
C VAL A 24 22.36 23.48 -13.29
N ARG A 25 22.64 22.71 -14.34
CA ARG A 25 21.85 21.51 -14.70
C ARG A 25 21.98 20.43 -13.63
N ILE A 26 23.18 20.22 -13.09
CA ILE A 26 23.44 19.28 -11.98
C ILE A 26 22.57 19.63 -10.77
N GLU A 27 22.56 20.88 -10.33
CA GLU A 27 21.75 21.29 -9.17
C GLU A 27 20.25 21.21 -9.45
N ALA A 28 19.82 21.55 -10.67
CA ALA A 28 18.42 21.38 -11.07
C ALA A 28 17.98 19.91 -11.03
N LEU A 29 18.83 18.97 -11.48
CA LEU A 29 18.57 17.53 -11.41
C LEU A 29 18.54 17.02 -9.97
N ARG A 30 19.42 17.52 -9.10
CA ARG A 30 19.39 17.20 -7.65
C ARG A 30 18.08 17.67 -7.02
N LEU A 31 17.64 18.89 -7.31
CA LEU A 31 16.35 19.38 -6.83
C LEU A 31 15.18 18.53 -7.37
N CYS A 32 15.22 18.14 -8.65
CA CYS A 32 14.23 17.23 -9.24
C CYS A 32 14.17 15.88 -8.51
N GLN A 33 15.29 15.32 -8.06
CA GLN A 33 15.31 14.09 -7.25
C GLN A 33 14.54 14.26 -5.93
N HIS A 34 14.75 15.38 -5.23
CA HIS A 34 14.06 15.66 -3.97
C HIS A 34 12.56 15.90 -4.18
N LEU A 35 12.19 16.59 -5.26
CA LEU A 35 10.79 16.87 -5.61
C LEU A 35 10.03 15.63 -6.10
N SER A 36 10.72 14.56 -6.50
CA SER A 36 10.12 13.29 -6.96
C SER A 36 10.30 12.14 -5.95
N TRP A 37 10.61 12.49 -4.70
CA TRP A 37 10.94 11.49 -3.69
C TRP A 37 9.74 10.68 -3.16
N SER A 38 8.52 11.23 -3.20
CA SER A 38 7.29 10.49 -2.90
C SER A 38 6.39 10.36 -4.12
N GLU A 39 5.45 9.41 -4.08
CA GLU A 39 4.47 9.21 -5.15
C GLU A 39 3.63 10.47 -5.38
N ASP A 40 3.10 11.07 -4.31
CA ASP A 40 2.29 12.29 -4.39
C ASP A 40 3.07 13.48 -4.97
N ALA A 41 4.31 13.67 -4.51
CA ALA A 41 5.16 14.76 -4.98
C ALA A 41 5.56 14.58 -6.45
N CYS A 42 5.89 13.34 -6.83
CA CYS A 42 6.17 12.98 -8.22
C CYS A 42 4.93 13.18 -9.10
N SER A 43 3.76 12.72 -8.64
CA SER A 43 2.49 12.90 -9.35
C SER A 43 2.19 14.37 -9.60
N MET A 44 2.37 15.22 -8.59
CA MET A 44 2.19 16.67 -8.73
C MET A 44 3.18 17.28 -9.73
N LEU A 45 4.47 16.96 -9.64
CA LEU A 45 5.51 17.45 -10.55
C LEU A 45 5.22 17.04 -12.01
N ILE A 46 4.92 15.76 -12.23
CA ILE A 46 4.66 15.22 -13.56
C ILE A 46 3.34 15.74 -14.12
N SER A 47 2.30 15.94 -13.31
CA SER A 47 1.02 16.49 -13.79
C SER A 47 1.16 17.88 -14.44
N LEU A 48 2.15 18.67 -14.00
CA LEU A 48 2.40 20.02 -14.50
C LEU A 48 3.51 20.05 -15.57
N TYR A 49 4.58 19.26 -15.41
CA TYR A 49 5.83 19.41 -16.17
C TYR A 49 6.41 18.10 -16.72
N CYS A 50 5.60 17.06 -16.94
CA CYS A 50 6.05 15.74 -17.40
C CYS A 50 7.08 15.79 -18.54
N GLU A 51 6.71 16.41 -19.67
CA GLU A 51 7.52 16.40 -20.89
C GLU A 51 8.83 17.20 -20.75
N PRO A 52 8.83 18.44 -20.22
CA PRO A 52 10.07 19.16 -19.92
C PRO A 52 11.03 18.44 -18.96
N VAL A 53 10.51 17.82 -17.89
CA VAL A 53 11.32 17.05 -16.93
C VAL A 53 11.99 15.87 -17.64
N VAL A 54 11.21 15.10 -18.41
CA VAL A 54 11.72 13.93 -19.15
C VAL A 54 12.76 14.34 -20.20
N GLN A 55 12.53 15.42 -20.95
CA GLN A 55 13.51 15.96 -21.89
C GLN A 55 14.80 16.41 -21.20
N GLY A 56 14.69 17.08 -20.05
CA GLY A 56 15.84 17.50 -19.24
C GLY A 56 16.70 16.32 -18.80
N ILE A 57 16.06 15.25 -18.31
CA ILE A 57 16.72 14.00 -17.89
C ILE A 57 17.40 13.33 -19.09
N ILE A 58 16.67 13.08 -20.18
CA ILE A 58 17.21 12.41 -21.37
C ILE A 58 18.35 13.23 -22.01
N GLY A 59 18.20 14.54 -22.08
CA GLY A 59 19.23 15.45 -22.59
C GLY A 59 20.48 15.50 -21.71
N ALA A 60 20.35 15.28 -20.40
CA ALA A 60 21.49 15.17 -19.49
C ALA A 60 22.15 13.79 -19.57
N MET A 61 21.38 12.71 -19.63
CA MET A 61 21.88 11.33 -19.77
C MET A 61 22.59 11.09 -21.11
N GLY A 62 22.10 11.71 -22.19
CA GLY A 62 22.54 11.44 -23.55
C GLY A 62 23.24 12.59 -24.27
N GLY A 63 23.40 13.75 -23.64
CA GLY A 63 23.97 14.96 -24.29
C GLY A 63 25.41 14.79 -24.76
N TRP A 64 26.18 13.92 -24.09
CA TRP A 64 27.57 13.60 -24.42
C TRP A 64 27.75 12.93 -25.78
N ARG A 65 26.68 12.41 -26.40
CA ARG A 65 26.75 11.77 -27.73
C ARG A 65 27.15 12.74 -28.83
N SER A 66 26.97 14.04 -28.60
CA SER A 66 27.37 15.10 -29.53
C SER A 66 28.89 15.31 -29.63
N SER A 67 29.68 14.80 -28.67
CA SER A 67 31.13 15.05 -28.60
C SER A 67 32.01 14.02 -29.32
N CYS A 68 31.44 13.16 -30.18
CA CYS A 68 32.13 12.05 -30.88
C CYS A 68 32.88 11.07 -29.95
N SER A 69 32.61 11.11 -28.65
CA SER A 69 33.23 10.22 -27.67
C SER A 69 32.60 8.83 -27.73
N LYS A 70 33.43 7.79 -27.66
CA LYS A 70 32.98 6.40 -27.58
C LYS A 70 32.37 6.03 -26.22
N ARG A 71 32.64 6.81 -25.17
CA ARG A 71 32.18 6.60 -23.78
C ARG A 71 31.80 7.93 -23.14
N VAL A 72 31.09 7.90 -22.01
CA VAL A 72 30.79 9.10 -21.22
C VAL A 72 32.12 9.79 -20.80
N PRO A 73 32.36 11.04 -21.23
CA PRO A 73 33.53 11.79 -20.83
C PRO A 73 33.56 12.05 -19.32
N SER A 74 34.74 12.11 -18.71
CA SER A 74 34.89 12.31 -17.26
C SER A 74 34.31 13.64 -16.77
N ASP A 75 34.35 14.69 -17.58
CA ASP A 75 33.75 16.00 -17.31
C ASP A 75 32.21 15.99 -17.36
N GLN A 76 31.61 15.02 -18.05
CA GLN A 76 30.15 14.85 -18.17
C GLN A 76 29.58 13.79 -17.21
N LEU A 77 30.44 12.95 -16.61
CA LEU A 77 30.01 11.82 -15.78
C LEU A 77 29.10 12.25 -14.62
N SER A 78 29.42 13.36 -13.96
CA SER A 78 28.61 13.91 -12.86
C SER A 78 27.19 14.28 -13.30
N LEU A 79 27.06 14.91 -14.47
CA LEU A 79 25.77 15.27 -15.05
C LEU A 79 24.94 14.02 -15.41
N VAL A 80 25.57 13.04 -16.05
CA VAL A 80 24.91 11.76 -16.40
C VAL A 80 24.46 11.02 -15.13
N LEU A 81 25.29 10.99 -14.09
CA LEU A 81 24.98 10.35 -12.82
C LEU A 81 23.77 10.98 -12.13
N GLU A 82 23.72 12.32 -12.02
CA GLU A 82 22.58 13.01 -11.42
C GLU A 82 21.31 12.89 -12.27
N ALA A 83 21.44 12.75 -13.58
CA ALA A 83 20.32 12.48 -14.46
C ALA A 83 19.78 11.04 -14.29
N CYS A 84 20.66 10.05 -14.15
CA CYS A 84 20.29 8.68 -13.80
C CYS A 84 19.59 8.61 -12.43
N ARG A 85 20.04 9.39 -11.45
CA ARG A 85 19.37 9.49 -10.15
C ARG A 85 18.01 10.19 -10.25
N ALA A 86 17.90 11.28 -11.02
CA ALA A 86 16.62 11.95 -11.28
C ALA A 86 15.61 11.04 -12.02
N ALA A 87 16.10 10.18 -12.91
CA ALA A 87 15.29 9.19 -13.60
C ALA A 87 14.66 8.14 -12.66
N ARG A 88 15.05 8.05 -11.38
CA ARG A 88 14.37 7.20 -10.37
C ARG A 88 12.90 7.55 -10.18
N LEU A 89 12.44 8.71 -10.67
CA LEU A 89 11.01 9.04 -10.78
C LEU A 89 10.20 7.96 -11.55
N THR A 90 10.85 7.12 -12.37
CA THR A 90 10.22 5.97 -13.01
C THR A 90 9.71 4.92 -12.03
N ARG A 91 10.12 4.94 -10.76
CA ARG A 91 9.59 3.98 -9.78
C ARG A 91 8.10 4.17 -9.51
N TRP A 92 7.63 5.42 -9.59
CA TRP A 92 6.24 5.80 -9.35
C TRP A 92 5.45 5.65 -10.63
N ALA A 93 4.19 5.20 -10.55
CA ALA A 93 3.32 5.12 -11.73
C ALA A 93 3.03 6.53 -12.31
N GLY A 94 2.77 6.62 -13.62
CA GLY A 94 2.36 7.88 -14.26
C GLY A 94 2.79 8.04 -15.72
N ASN A 95 2.45 9.19 -16.31
CA ASN A 95 2.62 9.52 -17.73
C ASN A 95 4.09 9.68 -18.19
N GLN A 96 5.02 9.81 -17.24
CA GLN A 96 6.46 9.91 -17.48
C GLN A 96 7.02 8.73 -18.27
N HIS A 97 6.49 7.51 -18.09
CA HIS A 97 6.97 6.31 -18.77
C HIS A 97 6.72 6.40 -20.28
N SER A 98 5.49 6.75 -20.68
CA SER A 98 5.13 6.94 -22.09
C SER A 98 5.95 8.06 -22.72
N CYS A 99 6.26 9.12 -21.98
CA CYS A 99 7.16 10.18 -22.43
C CYS A 99 8.61 9.68 -22.59
N LEU A 100 9.16 8.95 -21.62
CA LEU A 100 10.51 8.38 -21.71
C LEU A 100 10.64 7.43 -22.92
N TRP A 101 9.63 6.60 -23.18
CA TRP A 101 9.56 5.77 -24.38
C TRP A 101 9.52 6.59 -25.67
N LYS A 102 8.70 7.66 -25.71
CA LYS A 102 8.61 8.60 -26.85
C LYS A 102 9.97 9.24 -27.17
N TYR A 103 10.78 9.53 -26.16
CA TYR A 103 12.11 10.14 -26.29
C TYR A 103 13.26 9.11 -26.36
N GLU A 104 12.96 7.86 -26.75
CA GLU A 104 13.95 6.81 -27.00
C GLU A 104 14.89 6.52 -25.82
N ILE A 105 14.38 6.54 -24.58
CA ILE A 105 15.18 6.25 -23.37
C ILE A 105 16.01 4.96 -23.50
N HIS A 106 15.46 3.93 -24.13
CA HIS A 106 16.14 2.65 -24.36
C HIS A 106 17.44 2.80 -25.17
N ARG A 107 17.51 3.74 -26.11
CA ARG A 107 18.75 4.00 -26.85
C ARG A 107 19.78 4.67 -25.94
N VAL A 108 19.34 5.61 -25.11
CA VAL A 108 20.21 6.32 -24.16
C VAL A 108 20.81 5.36 -23.12
N LEU A 109 19.98 4.47 -22.58
CA LEU A 109 20.42 3.46 -21.61
C LEU A 109 21.45 2.50 -22.24
N LEU A 110 21.21 2.08 -23.50
CA LEU A 110 22.14 1.21 -24.21
C LEU A 110 23.48 1.89 -24.47
N ASP A 111 23.45 3.16 -24.91
CA ASP A 111 24.65 3.96 -25.15
C ASP A 111 25.46 4.16 -23.86
N ILE A 112 24.82 4.28 -22.70
CA ILE A 112 25.51 4.36 -21.40
C ILE A 112 26.22 3.04 -21.06
N LEU A 113 25.60 1.88 -21.38
CA LEU A 113 26.15 0.56 -21.06
C LEU A 113 27.28 0.14 -21.99
N LEU A 114 27.15 0.41 -23.29
CA LEU A 114 28.04 -0.12 -24.32
C LEU A 114 28.95 0.94 -24.95
N GLY A 115 28.68 2.22 -24.72
CA GLY A 115 29.31 3.32 -25.44
C GLY A 115 28.59 3.60 -26.77
N ASP A 116 29.28 4.20 -27.75
CA ASP A 116 28.70 4.46 -29.07
C ASP A 116 28.30 3.15 -29.79
N CYS A 117 27.00 2.82 -29.71
CA CYS A 117 26.41 1.56 -30.16
C CYS A 117 26.24 1.46 -31.68
N THR A 118 26.50 2.54 -32.42
CA THR A 118 26.32 2.57 -33.88
C THR A 118 27.15 1.49 -34.59
N LEU A 119 28.32 1.15 -34.04
CA LEU A 119 29.23 0.15 -34.60
C LEU A 119 28.81 -1.30 -34.31
N ILE A 120 28.18 -1.58 -33.16
CA ILE A 120 27.72 -2.93 -32.77
C ILE A 120 26.44 -3.29 -33.53
N HIS A 121 25.55 -2.32 -33.76
CA HIS A 121 24.33 -2.54 -34.56
C HIS A 121 24.60 -2.61 -36.07
N GLN A 122 25.64 -1.95 -36.59
CA GLN A 122 26.00 -1.98 -38.02
C GLN A 122 26.97 -3.13 -38.38
N GLY A 123 27.77 -3.59 -37.42
CA GLY A 123 28.65 -4.74 -37.57
C GLY A 123 27.92 -6.05 -37.32
N LYS A 124 27.87 -6.95 -38.33
CA LYS A 124 27.35 -8.32 -38.23
C LYS A 124 28.20 -9.25 -37.32
N ALA A 125 28.79 -8.74 -36.25
CA ALA A 125 29.55 -9.53 -35.29
C ALA A 125 28.60 -9.97 -34.16
N GLU A 126 28.18 -11.23 -34.17
CA GLU A 126 27.52 -11.83 -33.01
C GLU A 126 28.52 -11.90 -31.85
N LEU A 127 28.45 -10.93 -30.93
CA LEU A 127 29.22 -10.97 -29.69
C LEU A 127 28.76 -12.18 -28.87
N SER A 128 29.70 -12.97 -28.38
CA SER A 128 29.38 -13.99 -27.39
C SER A 128 28.87 -13.32 -26.09
N PRO A 129 28.06 -14.01 -25.27
CA PRO A 129 27.60 -13.48 -23.99
C PRO A 129 28.74 -12.97 -23.09
N ASP A 130 29.88 -13.68 -23.07
CA ASP A 130 31.05 -13.31 -22.26
C ASP A 130 31.72 -12.02 -22.75
N GLU A 131 31.87 -11.86 -24.07
CA GLU A 131 32.39 -10.62 -24.68
C GLU A 131 31.45 -9.45 -24.42
N LEU A 132 30.13 -9.66 -24.54
CA LEU A 132 29.14 -8.63 -24.26
C LEU A 132 29.22 -8.15 -22.80
N VAL A 133 29.31 -9.08 -21.85
CA VAL A 133 29.47 -8.73 -20.44
C VAL A 133 30.80 -8.03 -20.20
N ALA A 134 31.90 -8.44 -20.87
CA ALA A 134 33.16 -7.71 -20.78
C ALA A 134 33.00 -6.24 -21.24
N VAL A 135 32.28 -5.98 -22.34
CA VAL A 135 32.01 -4.61 -22.81
C VAL A 135 31.16 -3.82 -21.80
N ILE A 136 30.09 -4.42 -21.27
CA ILE A 136 29.23 -3.76 -20.28
C ILE A 136 30.04 -3.34 -19.05
N TYR A 137 30.92 -4.22 -18.56
CA TYR A 137 31.65 -4.00 -17.32
C TYR A 137 32.91 -3.13 -17.50
N ASP A 138 33.41 -2.96 -18.73
CA ASP A 138 34.46 -2.01 -19.09
C ASP A 138 33.96 -0.55 -19.19
N ASN A 139 32.64 -0.35 -19.27
CA ASN A 139 32.01 0.97 -19.33
C ASN A 139 31.42 1.41 -17.98
N THR A 140 31.73 2.66 -17.58
CA THR A 140 31.29 3.42 -16.38
C THR A 140 30.58 2.64 -15.27
N ALA A 141 31.33 2.14 -14.29
CA ALA A 141 30.78 1.36 -13.17
C ALA A 141 29.72 2.09 -12.32
N GLU A 142 29.84 3.41 -12.15
CA GLU A 142 28.98 4.20 -11.26
C GLU A 142 27.54 4.37 -11.77
N THR A 143 27.32 4.34 -13.08
CA THR A 143 25.99 4.59 -13.68
C THR A 143 25.20 3.29 -13.91
N ARG A 144 25.88 2.14 -14.02
CA ARG A 144 25.25 0.85 -14.36
C ARG A 144 24.08 0.47 -13.45
N PRO A 145 24.18 0.54 -12.11
CA PRO A 145 23.07 0.15 -11.23
C PRO A 145 21.79 0.95 -11.50
N PHE A 146 21.94 2.24 -11.77
CA PHE A 146 20.81 3.11 -12.10
C PHE A 146 20.19 2.77 -13.46
N VAL A 147 21.01 2.42 -14.46
CA VAL A 147 20.49 1.99 -15.76
C VAL A 147 19.60 0.76 -15.62
N TRP A 148 20.01 -0.23 -14.82
CA TRP A 148 19.21 -1.42 -14.55
C TRP A 148 17.91 -1.09 -13.80
N ASP A 149 17.98 -0.23 -12.78
CA ASP A 149 16.78 0.22 -12.07
C ASP A 149 15.78 0.93 -12.98
N ILE A 150 16.26 1.87 -13.82
CA ILE A 150 15.43 2.58 -14.79
C ILE A 150 14.77 1.59 -15.75
N LEU A 151 15.54 0.65 -16.31
CA LEU A 151 15.01 -0.37 -17.22
C LEU A 151 13.93 -1.24 -16.56
N GLY A 152 14.17 -1.71 -15.33
CA GLY A 152 13.21 -2.52 -14.59
C GLY A 152 11.90 -1.76 -14.32
N TYR A 153 11.98 -0.52 -13.85
CA TYR A 153 10.79 0.31 -13.59
C TYR A 153 10.04 0.67 -14.87
N LEU A 154 10.75 1.01 -15.95
CA LEU A 154 10.16 1.23 -17.27
C LEU A 154 9.40 0.00 -17.76
N ALA A 155 9.95 -1.21 -17.57
CA ALA A 155 9.32 -2.45 -17.98
C ALA A 155 8.03 -2.72 -17.19
N VAL A 156 8.03 -2.47 -15.90
CA VAL A 156 6.92 -2.76 -15.01
C VAL A 156 5.72 -1.81 -15.21
N HIS A 157 6.00 -0.55 -15.52
CA HIS A 157 4.96 0.44 -15.86
C HIS A 157 4.66 0.52 -17.36
N CYS A 158 5.20 -0.42 -18.15
CA CYS A 158 4.96 -0.48 -19.59
C CYS A 158 3.54 -0.99 -19.90
N GLU A 159 2.79 -0.25 -20.72
CA GLU A 159 1.41 -0.62 -21.07
C GLU A 159 1.32 -1.99 -21.76
N GLU A 160 0.22 -2.72 -21.54
CA GLU A 160 0.00 -4.05 -22.12
C GLU A 160 0.06 -4.05 -23.65
N ASN A 161 -0.37 -2.94 -24.27
CA ASN A 161 -0.46 -2.75 -25.72
C ASN A 161 0.77 -2.05 -26.31
N PHE A 162 1.86 -1.91 -25.54
CA PHE A 162 3.09 -1.33 -26.06
C PHE A 162 3.60 -2.15 -27.24
N LEU A 163 3.61 -1.52 -28.42
CA LEU A 163 4.23 -2.03 -29.64
C LEU A 163 5.52 -1.25 -29.84
N SER A 164 6.66 -1.93 -29.87
CA SER A 164 7.87 -1.27 -30.36
C SER A 164 7.61 -0.89 -31.82
N LYS A 165 7.88 0.36 -32.21
CA LYS A 165 7.88 0.74 -33.62
C LYS A 165 9.05 -0.02 -34.28
N THR A 166 8.77 -1.20 -34.82
CA THR A 166 9.74 -2.01 -35.54
C THR A 166 9.82 -1.52 -36.98
N ASP A 167 10.83 -0.71 -37.28
CA ASP A 167 11.39 -0.65 -38.64
C ASP A 167 12.77 -1.35 -38.60
N GLY A 168 12.83 -2.60 -39.08
CA GLY A 168 14.09 -3.33 -39.31
C GLY A 168 14.72 -4.08 -38.11
N ALA A 169 15.86 -4.73 -38.36
CA ALA A 169 16.57 -5.72 -37.53
C ALA A 169 16.77 -5.35 -36.04
N PHE A 170 16.88 -6.39 -35.18
CA PHE A 170 17.11 -6.38 -33.72
C PHE A 170 17.01 -4.99 -33.05
N GLY A 171 15.79 -4.62 -32.62
CA GLY A 171 15.55 -3.31 -32.03
C GLY A 171 16.38 -3.07 -30.75
N HIS A 172 16.81 -1.84 -30.52
CA HIS A 172 17.65 -1.43 -29.36
C HIS A 172 17.09 -1.92 -28.01
N LEU A 173 15.77 -1.95 -27.83
CA LEU A 173 15.13 -2.48 -26.62
C LEU A 173 15.37 -4.00 -26.46
N ASP A 174 15.26 -4.78 -27.54
CA ASP A 174 15.53 -6.22 -27.49
C ASP A 174 16.98 -6.48 -27.09
N PHE A 175 17.90 -5.63 -27.57
CA PHE A 175 19.31 -5.73 -27.23
C PHE A 175 19.60 -5.36 -25.78
N LEU A 176 18.93 -4.35 -25.23
CA LEU A 176 18.98 -4.07 -23.79
C LEU A 176 18.49 -5.25 -22.93
N ILE A 177 17.36 -5.85 -23.32
CA ILE A 177 16.82 -7.02 -22.60
C ILE A 177 17.82 -8.17 -22.68
N TYR A 178 18.40 -8.42 -23.85
CA TYR A 178 19.44 -9.43 -24.04
C TYR A 178 20.68 -9.16 -23.18
N CYS A 179 21.13 -7.90 -23.08
CA CYS A 179 22.25 -7.48 -22.23
C CYS A 179 21.98 -7.80 -20.75
N ALA A 180 20.79 -7.44 -20.24
CA ALA A 180 20.41 -7.68 -18.85
C ALA A 180 20.35 -9.19 -18.51
N CYS A 181 19.72 -9.99 -19.38
CA CYS A 181 19.66 -11.45 -19.21
C CYS A 181 21.05 -12.09 -19.27
N SER A 182 21.90 -11.66 -20.21
CA SER A 182 23.28 -12.14 -20.35
C SER A 182 24.15 -11.81 -19.13
N ALA A 183 24.11 -10.54 -18.69
CA ALA A 183 24.82 -10.08 -17.51
C ALA A 183 24.39 -10.85 -16.25
N THR A 184 23.09 -11.02 -16.03
CA THR A 184 22.58 -11.81 -14.91
C THR A 184 23.11 -13.24 -14.94
N ALA A 185 22.98 -13.96 -16.07
CA ALA A 185 23.40 -15.36 -16.14
C ALA A 185 24.91 -15.56 -15.90
N ILE A 186 25.76 -14.68 -16.46
CA ILE A 186 27.21 -14.77 -16.33
C ILE A 186 27.67 -14.41 -14.92
N LEU A 187 27.16 -13.31 -14.34
CA LEU A 187 27.49 -12.92 -12.98
C LEU A 187 27.00 -13.96 -11.96
N MET A 188 25.85 -14.58 -12.20
CA MET A 188 25.34 -15.69 -11.41
C MET A 188 26.26 -16.93 -11.46
N GLN A 189 26.91 -17.20 -12.59
CA GLN A 189 27.92 -18.27 -12.68
C GLN A 189 29.20 -17.91 -11.93
N LYS A 190 29.67 -16.67 -12.07
CA LYS A 190 30.90 -16.17 -11.43
C LYS A 190 30.74 -15.94 -9.93
N GLY A 191 29.56 -15.53 -9.47
CA GLY A 191 29.23 -15.25 -8.06
C GLY A 191 29.24 -16.49 -7.15
N ARG A 192 29.27 -17.70 -7.73
CA ARG A 192 29.38 -18.96 -6.98
C ARG A 192 30.68 -19.10 -6.18
N SER A 193 31.72 -18.32 -6.51
CA SER A 193 33.02 -18.36 -5.85
C SER A 193 33.22 -17.32 -4.72
N SER A 194 32.15 -16.64 -4.26
CA SER A 194 32.16 -15.74 -3.10
C SER A 194 33.16 -14.56 -3.19
N LEU A 195 32.85 -13.56 -4.02
CA LEU A 195 33.48 -12.23 -3.93
C LEU A 195 32.39 -11.17 -3.74
N ALA A 196 32.44 -10.45 -2.62
CA ALA A 196 31.46 -9.42 -2.27
C ALA A 196 31.31 -8.31 -3.34
N SER A 197 32.33 -8.08 -4.17
CA SER A 197 32.30 -7.08 -5.25
C SER A 197 31.26 -7.38 -6.34
N TYR A 198 31.02 -8.66 -6.67
CA TYR A 198 30.06 -9.04 -7.72
C TYR A 198 28.61 -8.92 -7.25
N MET A 199 28.36 -9.05 -5.95
CA MET A 199 27.01 -9.06 -5.38
C MET A 199 26.33 -7.69 -5.51
N ASN A 200 27.10 -6.60 -5.33
CA ASN A 200 26.61 -5.23 -5.50
C ASN A 200 26.21 -4.91 -6.96
N GLU A 201 26.79 -5.62 -7.93
CA GLU A 201 26.48 -5.44 -9.35
C GLU A 201 25.39 -6.40 -9.83
N LEU A 202 25.23 -7.53 -9.14
CA LEU A 202 24.28 -8.58 -9.49
C LEU A 202 22.85 -8.23 -9.08
N GLU A 203 22.63 -7.65 -7.90
CA GLU A 203 21.29 -7.27 -7.45
C GLU A 203 20.55 -6.38 -8.45
N PRO A 204 21.11 -5.24 -8.93
CA PRO A 204 20.34 -4.32 -9.77
C PRO A 204 19.95 -4.94 -11.11
N VAL A 205 20.85 -5.70 -11.73
CA VAL A 205 20.60 -6.34 -13.03
C VAL A 205 19.65 -7.53 -12.90
N SER A 206 19.78 -8.37 -11.86
CA SER A 206 18.85 -9.47 -11.62
C SER A 206 17.46 -8.96 -11.28
N ARG A 207 17.36 -7.86 -10.53
CA ARG A 207 16.09 -7.20 -10.23
C ARG A 207 15.45 -6.61 -11.49
N ALA A 208 16.23 -5.99 -12.37
CA ALA A 208 15.72 -5.53 -13.66
C ALA A 208 15.14 -6.68 -14.49
N VAL A 209 15.83 -7.83 -14.53
CA VAL A 209 15.32 -9.04 -15.19
C VAL A 209 14.02 -9.54 -14.55
N LEU A 210 13.95 -9.58 -13.21
CA LEU A 210 12.73 -9.92 -12.48
C LEU A 210 11.56 -9.03 -12.88
N LEU A 211 11.75 -7.72 -12.81
CA LEU A 211 10.75 -6.73 -13.19
C LEU A 211 10.30 -6.88 -14.66
N MET A 212 11.23 -7.20 -15.57
CA MET A 212 10.89 -7.46 -16.97
C MET A 212 10.08 -8.73 -17.17
N VAL A 213 10.42 -9.85 -16.51
CA VAL A 213 9.65 -11.11 -16.69
C VAL A 213 8.25 -11.05 -16.08
N PHE A 214 8.06 -10.21 -15.06
CA PHE A 214 6.76 -9.90 -14.45
C PHE A 214 6.06 -8.67 -15.07
N SER A 215 6.61 -8.10 -16.15
CA SER A 215 6.03 -6.93 -16.81
C SER A 215 4.60 -7.21 -17.32
N PRO A 216 3.66 -6.25 -17.15
CA PRO A 216 2.34 -6.33 -17.77
C PRO A 216 2.42 -6.25 -19.31
N CYS A 217 3.48 -5.66 -19.87
CA CYS A 217 3.74 -5.66 -21.30
C CYS A 217 4.15 -7.06 -21.79
N LYS A 218 3.24 -7.71 -22.53
CA LYS A 218 3.47 -9.06 -23.08
C LYS A 218 4.71 -9.13 -23.97
N TYR A 219 5.03 -8.06 -24.69
CA TYR A 219 6.22 -7.97 -25.53
C TYR A 219 7.50 -8.06 -24.67
N VAL A 220 7.67 -7.14 -23.71
CA VAL A 220 8.84 -7.10 -22.82
C VAL A 220 8.98 -8.41 -22.03
N ALA A 221 7.88 -8.88 -21.45
CA ALA A 221 7.88 -10.10 -20.65
C ALA A 221 8.24 -11.35 -21.48
N SER A 222 7.72 -11.46 -22.71
CA SER A 222 8.05 -12.60 -23.59
C SER A 222 9.50 -12.56 -24.06
N LYS A 223 10.03 -11.39 -24.43
CA LYS A 223 11.43 -11.21 -24.84
C LYS A 223 12.40 -11.50 -23.68
N ALA A 224 12.10 -10.99 -22.48
CA ALA A 224 12.91 -11.27 -21.30
C ALA A 224 12.93 -12.75 -20.95
N ARG A 225 11.78 -13.43 -20.95
CA ARG A 225 11.72 -14.89 -20.74
C ARG A 225 12.47 -15.69 -21.81
N TYR A 226 12.38 -15.26 -23.07
CA TYR A 226 13.10 -15.88 -24.18
C TYR A 226 14.61 -15.78 -23.98
N TYR A 227 15.16 -14.56 -23.88
CA TYR A 227 16.61 -14.37 -23.72
C TYR A 227 17.15 -14.96 -22.43
N LEU A 228 16.40 -14.87 -21.32
CA LEU A 228 16.76 -15.54 -20.08
C LEU A 228 16.88 -17.05 -20.28
N SER A 229 15.90 -17.68 -20.93
CA SER A 229 15.94 -19.12 -21.21
C SER A 229 17.07 -19.53 -22.15
N GLU A 230 17.39 -18.75 -23.17
CA GLU A 230 18.51 -19.03 -24.09
C GLU A 230 19.84 -19.02 -23.34
N THR A 231 20.07 -17.98 -22.54
CA THR A 231 21.34 -17.71 -21.87
C THR A 231 21.65 -18.75 -20.78
N ILE A 232 20.65 -19.17 -20.01
CA ILE A 232 20.85 -20.12 -18.90
C ILE A 232 20.83 -21.60 -19.34
N ARG A 233 20.29 -21.91 -20.53
CA ARG A 233 20.09 -23.29 -21.02
C ARG A 233 21.31 -24.19 -20.81
N PRO A 234 22.56 -23.79 -21.08
CA PRO A 234 23.72 -24.68 -20.95
C PRO A 234 24.02 -25.13 -19.51
N SER A 235 23.57 -24.38 -18.50
CA SER A 235 23.99 -24.56 -17.09
C SER A 235 22.84 -24.61 -16.09
N ILE A 236 21.59 -24.61 -16.56
CA ILE A 236 20.40 -24.42 -15.73
C ILE A 236 20.22 -25.49 -14.65
N HIS A 237 20.54 -26.75 -14.94
CA HIS A 237 20.40 -27.84 -13.96
C HIS A 237 21.30 -27.61 -12.75
N VAL A 238 22.58 -27.31 -12.99
CA VAL A 238 23.57 -27.02 -11.95
C VAL A 238 23.18 -25.75 -11.19
N PHE A 239 22.70 -24.73 -11.90
CA PHE A 239 22.26 -23.49 -11.27
C PHE A 239 21.06 -23.68 -10.34
N LEU A 240 20.03 -24.38 -10.81
CA LEU A 240 18.84 -24.66 -10.00
C LEU A 240 19.16 -25.57 -8.81
N ASP A 241 20.10 -26.52 -8.95
CA ASP A 241 20.55 -27.34 -7.82
C ASP A 241 21.21 -26.48 -6.75
N TYR A 242 22.10 -25.57 -7.16
CA TYR A 242 22.76 -24.63 -6.25
C TYR A 242 21.78 -23.72 -5.51
N VAL A 243 20.90 -23.03 -6.25
CA VAL A 243 19.91 -22.10 -5.65
C VAL A 243 18.97 -22.82 -4.70
N LEU A 244 18.44 -23.97 -5.10
CA LEU A 244 17.52 -24.71 -4.24
C LEU A 244 18.23 -25.34 -3.03
N ALA A 245 19.48 -25.77 -3.17
CA ALA A 245 20.27 -26.25 -2.02
C ALA A 245 20.53 -25.13 -1.01
N SER A 246 20.92 -23.93 -1.47
CA SER A 246 21.10 -22.76 -0.62
C SER A 246 19.80 -22.37 0.11
N LEU A 247 18.68 -22.26 -0.61
CA LEU A 247 17.39 -21.93 0.00
C LEU A 247 16.90 -23.01 0.98
N LYS A 248 17.23 -24.29 0.76
CA LYS A 248 16.96 -25.37 1.73
C LYS A 248 17.79 -25.25 3.01
N LEU A 249 19.05 -24.82 2.90
CA LEU A 249 19.88 -24.57 4.09
C LEU A 249 19.30 -23.44 4.93
N ASN A 250 18.81 -22.38 4.29
CA ASN A 250 18.08 -21.31 4.97
C ASN A 250 16.79 -21.83 5.62
N ALA A 251 15.99 -22.59 4.87
CA ALA A 251 14.73 -23.17 5.35
C ALA A 251 14.91 -24.16 6.54
N THR A 252 16.10 -24.75 6.71
CA THR A 252 16.39 -25.65 7.83
C THR A 252 16.96 -24.93 9.05
N GLY A 253 17.11 -23.60 9.00
CA GLY A 253 17.70 -22.80 10.08
C GLY A 253 19.22 -22.99 10.24
N ASN A 254 19.87 -23.72 9.34
CA ASN A 254 21.31 -23.98 9.39
C ASN A 254 22.15 -22.75 9.03
N VAL A 255 21.56 -21.79 8.33
CA VAL A 255 22.16 -20.49 7.97
C VAL A 255 21.14 -19.40 8.32
N SER A 256 21.59 -18.34 9.00
CA SER A 256 20.70 -17.22 9.35
C SER A 256 20.37 -16.38 8.11
N LEU A 257 19.07 -16.15 7.90
CA LEU A 257 18.52 -15.31 6.83
C LEU A 257 19.06 -13.87 6.89
N VAL A 258 19.43 -13.38 8.08
CA VAL A 258 19.96 -12.03 8.29
C VAL A 258 21.43 -11.96 7.91
N SER A 259 22.23 -12.94 8.33
CA SER A 259 23.67 -12.96 8.07
C SER A 259 24.02 -13.19 6.59
N ASP A 260 23.14 -13.85 5.83
CA ASP A 260 23.33 -14.13 4.40
C ASP A 260 22.20 -13.53 3.53
N SER A 261 21.70 -12.37 3.95
CA SER A 261 20.52 -11.70 3.35
C SER A 261 20.73 -11.36 1.87
N HIS A 262 21.90 -10.84 1.48
CA HIS A 262 22.24 -10.58 0.07
C HIS A 262 22.15 -11.83 -0.80
N HIS A 263 22.77 -12.94 -0.37
CA HIS A 263 22.78 -14.17 -1.15
C HIS A 263 21.38 -14.78 -1.24
N THR A 264 20.64 -14.75 -0.13
CA THR A 264 19.25 -15.19 -0.06
C THR A 264 18.38 -14.41 -1.03
N ILE A 265 18.49 -13.09 -1.06
CA ILE A 265 17.72 -12.23 -1.98
C ILE A 265 18.02 -12.57 -3.43
N ILE A 266 19.29 -12.70 -3.80
CA ILE A 266 19.71 -13.04 -5.18
C ILE A 266 19.21 -14.42 -5.59
N ASN A 267 19.23 -15.40 -4.68
CA ASN A 267 18.70 -16.73 -4.91
C ASN A 267 17.17 -16.73 -5.09
N LEU A 268 16.44 -15.93 -4.29
CA LEU A 268 15.00 -15.76 -4.41
C LEU A 268 14.61 -15.04 -5.70
N ILE A 269 15.31 -13.96 -6.09
CA ILE A 269 15.12 -13.28 -7.38
C ILE A 269 15.31 -14.26 -8.53
N SER A 270 16.39 -15.05 -8.48
CA SER A 270 16.68 -16.07 -9.50
C SER A 270 15.57 -17.12 -9.58
N LEU A 271 15.15 -17.64 -8.43
CA LEU A 271 14.09 -18.65 -8.36
C LEU A 271 12.76 -18.08 -8.88
N ALA A 272 12.43 -16.83 -8.55
CA ALA A 272 11.24 -16.16 -9.08
C ALA A 272 11.32 -16.01 -10.60
N CYS A 273 12.46 -15.58 -11.14
CA CYS A 273 12.69 -15.45 -12.58
C CYS A 273 12.51 -16.78 -13.31
N TYR A 274 13.13 -17.87 -12.85
CA TYR A 274 12.99 -19.16 -13.53
C TYR A 274 11.65 -19.82 -13.30
N SER A 275 10.98 -19.50 -12.20
CA SER A 275 9.58 -19.90 -12.02
C SER A 275 8.67 -19.24 -13.05
N THR A 276 9.10 -18.23 -13.82
CA THR A 276 8.31 -17.73 -14.97
C THR A 276 8.47 -18.57 -16.25
N LEU A 277 9.37 -19.56 -16.26
CA LEU A 277 9.71 -20.38 -17.43
C LEU A 277 9.05 -21.76 -17.33
N PRO A 278 8.00 -22.06 -18.12
CA PRO A 278 7.20 -23.28 -17.97
C PRO A 278 8.00 -24.59 -18.04
N GLN A 279 9.05 -24.62 -18.86
CA GLN A 279 9.92 -25.77 -19.03
C GLN A 279 10.68 -26.18 -17.75
N TYR A 280 10.79 -25.29 -16.76
CA TYR A 280 11.51 -25.55 -15.51
C TYR A 280 10.62 -25.76 -14.28
N HIS A 281 9.30 -25.53 -14.38
CA HIS A 281 8.36 -25.70 -13.25
C HIS A 281 8.44 -27.09 -12.62
N LYS A 282 8.31 -28.14 -13.44
CA LYS A 282 8.36 -29.54 -12.97
C LYS A 282 9.68 -29.86 -12.26
N LEU A 283 10.79 -29.29 -12.73
CA LEU A 283 12.10 -29.50 -12.13
C LEU A 283 12.19 -28.82 -10.75
N ILE A 284 11.76 -27.57 -10.65
CA ILE A 284 11.75 -26.79 -9.39
C ILE A 284 10.85 -27.47 -8.35
N ILE A 285 9.64 -27.89 -8.74
CA ILE A 285 8.68 -28.58 -7.87
C ILE A 285 9.27 -29.91 -7.38
N LYS A 286 9.80 -30.75 -8.29
CA LYS A 286 10.40 -32.05 -7.93
C LYS A 286 11.58 -31.90 -6.96
N ARG A 287 12.31 -30.78 -7.06
CA ARG A 287 13.43 -30.47 -6.16
C ARG A 287 12.99 -29.83 -4.85
N GLY A 288 11.69 -29.72 -4.57
CA GLY A 288 11.15 -29.24 -3.29
C GLY A 288 11.06 -27.72 -3.17
N GLY A 289 11.05 -26.97 -4.29
CA GLY A 289 11.01 -25.52 -4.27
C GLY A 289 9.82 -24.92 -3.51
N ILE A 290 8.63 -25.52 -3.61
CA ILE A 290 7.43 -25.06 -2.88
C ILE A 290 7.61 -25.20 -1.38
N ASN A 291 8.13 -26.35 -0.92
CA ASN A 291 8.33 -26.59 0.51
C ASN A 291 9.37 -25.63 1.08
N SER A 292 10.49 -25.41 0.36
CA SER A 292 11.50 -24.42 0.77
C SER A 292 10.94 -23.00 0.86
N LEU A 293 10.14 -22.57 -0.11
CA LEU A 293 9.49 -21.25 -0.09
C LEU A 293 8.49 -21.13 1.04
N SER A 294 7.64 -22.14 1.26
CA SER A 294 6.66 -22.16 2.36
C SER A 294 7.35 -22.04 3.73
N THR A 295 8.44 -22.78 3.95
CA THR A 295 9.22 -22.68 5.19
C THR A 295 9.88 -21.31 5.36
N ILE A 296 10.47 -20.74 4.30
CA ILE A 296 11.07 -19.39 4.36
C ILE A 296 10.00 -18.34 4.68
N ILE A 297 8.81 -18.43 4.08
CA ILE A 297 7.68 -17.54 4.39
C ILE A 297 7.36 -17.60 5.88
N LYS A 298 7.17 -18.81 6.45
CA LYS A 298 6.91 -18.98 7.89
C LYS A 298 8.01 -18.37 8.75
N MET A 299 9.29 -18.64 8.43
CA MET A 299 10.41 -18.05 9.17
C MET A 299 10.41 -16.52 9.15
N CYS A 300 10.04 -15.90 8.03
CA CYS A 300 9.92 -14.44 7.94
C CYS A 300 8.82 -13.89 8.85
N LEU A 301 7.71 -14.62 8.99
CA LEU A 301 6.59 -14.25 9.84
C LEU A 301 6.93 -14.43 11.33
N ASP A 302 7.64 -15.50 11.69
CA ASP A 302 7.99 -15.78 13.09
C ASP A 302 9.09 -14.86 13.65
N SER A 303 9.94 -14.32 12.77
CA SER A 303 11.15 -13.56 13.16
C SER A 303 11.07 -12.05 12.91
N GLU A 304 9.90 -11.52 12.50
CA GLU A 304 9.69 -10.10 12.13
C GLU A 304 10.87 -9.49 11.35
N LEU A 305 11.31 -10.18 10.29
CA LEU A 305 12.53 -9.81 9.57
C LEU A 305 12.30 -8.57 8.69
N HIS A 306 12.85 -7.44 9.11
CA HIS A 306 12.86 -6.19 8.35
C HIS A 306 14.18 -6.01 7.57
N ILE A 307 14.22 -6.47 6.31
CA ILE A 307 15.37 -6.32 5.42
C ILE A 307 14.98 -5.44 4.23
N SER A 308 15.53 -4.22 4.23
CA SER A 308 15.33 -3.24 3.17
C SER A 308 16.24 -3.49 1.97
N ARG A 309 15.81 -3.02 0.79
CA ARG A 309 16.66 -3.03 -0.40
C ARG A 309 17.87 -2.09 -0.25
N SER A 310 17.71 -0.94 0.41
CA SER A 310 18.79 0.06 0.60
C SER A 310 19.91 -0.43 1.51
N ASN A 311 19.62 -1.38 2.41
CA ASN A 311 20.66 -2.07 3.18
C ASN A 311 21.58 -2.90 2.27
N ASN A 312 21.06 -3.35 1.13
CA ASN A 312 21.75 -4.30 0.27
C ASN A 312 22.32 -3.69 -1.02
N ALA A 313 21.67 -2.67 -1.57
CA ALA A 313 22.10 -1.97 -2.78
C ALA A 313 22.77 -0.63 -2.42
N SER A 314 24.11 -0.61 -2.47
CA SER A 314 24.91 0.54 -2.06
C SER A 314 24.65 1.82 -2.87
N HIS A 315 24.25 1.71 -4.14
CA HIS A 315 23.94 2.87 -4.99
C HIS A 315 22.64 3.58 -4.59
N LEU A 316 21.82 2.96 -3.73
CA LEU A 316 20.62 3.57 -3.16
C LEU A 316 20.90 4.33 -1.85
N GLN A 317 22.07 4.14 -1.24
CA GLN A 317 22.48 4.87 -0.04
C GLN A 317 22.87 6.29 -0.45
N ASN A 318 22.00 7.27 -0.16
CA ASN A 318 22.29 8.68 -0.43
C ASN A 318 23.16 9.25 0.69
N SER A 319 24.26 9.95 0.34
CA SER A 319 25.10 10.70 1.28
C SER A 319 24.39 11.93 1.89
N SER A 320 23.23 12.31 1.35
CA SER A 320 22.37 13.38 1.83
C SER A 320 21.24 12.89 2.75
N SER A 321 21.39 11.71 3.36
CA SER A 321 20.44 11.10 4.33
C SER A 321 20.41 11.86 5.69
N GLY A 322 20.46 13.19 5.65
CA GLY A 322 20.12 14.01 6.81
C GLY A 322 18.65 13.81 7.15
N ARG A 323 18.37 13.18 8.29
CA ARG A 323 17.06 12.95 8.93
C ARG A 323 15.88 12.97 7.94
N GLU A 324 15.56 11.81 7.39
CA GLU A 324 14.43 11.46 6.51
C GLU A 324 13.02 11.68 7.12
N CYS A 325 12.93 12.49 8.17
CA CYS A 325 11.75 12.68 9.01
C CYS A 325 10.54 13.32 8.31
N CYS A 326 10.63 13.81 7.08
CA CYS A 326 9.50 14.49 6.40
C CYS A 326 8.74 13.62 5.40
N TRP A 327 9.09 12.34 5.23
CA TRP A 327 8.63 11.54 4.09
C TRP A 327 8.21 10.12 4.48
N SER A 328 7.57 9.98 5.65
CA SER A 328 7.15 8.74 6.29
C SER A 328 6.06 7.93 5.55
N ASN A 329 5.65 8.34 4.35
CA ASN A 329 4.58 7.67 3.58
C ASN A 329 5.04 7.09 2.23
N THR A 330 6.34 6.87 2.03
CA THR A 330 6.83 6.19 0.83
C THR A 330 6.74 4.67 0.98
N ARG A 331 5.51 4.11 1.04
CA ARG A 331 5.33 2.66 0.98
C ARG A 331 5.43 2.19 -0.46
N SER A 332 6.65 1.86 -0.87
CA SER A 332 6.89 1.17 -2.14
C SER A 332 6.43 -0.28 -2.02
N LEU A 333 6.29 -1.00 -3.14
CA LEU A 333 5.98 -2.43 -3.06
C LEU A 333 7.11 -3.29 -2.48
N GLU A 334 8.33 -2.74 -2.40
CA GLU A 334 9.56 -3.35 -1.90
C GLU A 334 10.05 -2.54 -0.69
N ASP A 335 9.21 -2.45 0.34
CA ASP A 335 9.62 -1.91 1.64
C ASP A 335 10.55 -2.92 2.37
N ASP A 336 10.63 -2.89 3.69
CA ASP A 336 11.56 -3.71 4.49
C ASP A 336 11.25 -5.24 4.50
N GLU A 337 10.58 -5.76 3.47
CA GLU A 337 10.07 -7.15 3.41
C GLU A 337 10.54 -7.90 2.16
N VAL A 338 11.70 -7.54 1.61
CA VAL A 338 12.17 -7.99 0.29
C VAL A 338 12.26 -9.53 0.17
N ILE A 339 12.72 -10.22 1.22
CA ILE A 339 12.79 -11.69 1.24
C ILE A 339 11.40 -12.32 1.15
N LEU A 340 10.44 -11.80 1.93
CA LEU A 340 9.07 -12.30 1.96
C LEU A 340 8.39 -12.05 0.60
N LEU A 341 8.54 -10.85 0.04
CA LEU A 341 8.00 -10.49 -1.28
C LEU A 341 8.49 -11.43 -2.38
N TYR A 342 9.81 -11.62 -2.52
CA TYR A 342 10.36 -12.48 -3.57
C TYR A 342 10.03 -13.96 -3.37
N SER A 343 9.87 -14.39 -2.11
CA SER A 343 9.39 -15.75 -1.79
C SER A 343 7.95 -15.94 -2.28
N LEU A 344 7.06 -14.98 -2.03
CA LEU A 344 5.68 -15.00 -2.51
C LEU A 344 5.61 -14.91 -4.04
N GLN A 345 6.45 -14.09 -4.67
CA GLN A 345 6.53 -14.00 -6.12
C GLN A 345 6.92 -15.34 -6.75
N ALA A 346 7.97 -15.98 -6.27
CA ALA A 346 8.38 -17.31 -6.75
C ALA A 346 7.26 -18.34 -6.55
N LEU A 347 6.65 -18.37 -5.36
CA LEU A 347 5.57 -19.30 -5.04
C LEU A 347 4.35 -19.10 -5.94
N SER A 348 3.98 -17.85 -6.23
CA SER A 348 2.84 -17.50 -7.09
C SER A 348 2.93 -18.13 -8.48
N GLN A 349 4.14 -18.20 -9.04
CA GLN A 349 4.37 -18.74 -10.38
C GLN A 349 4.35 -20.28 -10.38
N LEU A 350 4.81 -20.91 -9.29
CA LEU A 350 4.81 -22.37 -9.16
C LEU A 350 3.42 -22.93 -8.92
N LEU A 351 2.58 -22.23 -8.14
CA LEU A 351 1.20 -22.67 -7.87
C LEU A 351 0.30 -22.56 -9.10
N GLY A 352 0.56 -21.61 -10.01
CA GLY A 352 -0.14 -21.53 -11.30
C GLY A 352 0.00 -22.78 -12.18
N PHE A 353 1.00 -23.62 -11.92
CA PHE A 353 1.22 -24.90 -12.61
C PHE A 353 0.54 -26.10 -11.94
N ILE A 354 0.13 -25.96 -10.68
CA ILE A 354 -0.50 -27.04 -9.90
C ILE A 354 -2.01 -26.83 -9.92
N ASN A 355 -2.74 -27.79 -10.50
CA ASN A 355 -4.20 -27.82 -10.36
C ASN A 355 -4.56 -28.30 -8.95
N PHE A 356 -4.75 -27.37 -8.02
CA PHE A 356 -5.45 -27.66 -6.78
C PHE A 356 -6.94 -27.82 -7.09
N VAL A 357 -7.52 -28.94 -6.67
CA VAL A 357 -8.97 -29.11 -6.57
C VAL A 357 -9.28 -29.03 -5.08
N CYS A 358 -9.85 -27.91 -4.64
CA CYS A 358 -10.28 -27.74 -3.25
C CYS A 358 -11.81 -27.86 -3.18
N ASP A 359 -12.29 -28.99 -2.64
CA ASP A 359 -13.69 -29.12 -2.23
C ASP A 359 -13.86 -28.40 -0.88
N HIS A 360 -14.49 -27.23 -0.86
CA HIS A 360 -14.69 -26.48 0.38
C HIS A 360 -16.01 -26.86 1.07
N HIS A 361 -15.98 -27.04 2.40
CA HIS A 361 -17.17 -27.02 3.24
C HIS A 361 -17.04 -25.85 4.24
N LYS A 362 -18.14 -25.13 4.46
CA LYS A 362 -18.24 -23.96 5.34
C LYS A 362 -17.86 -24.28 6.79
N ILE A 363 -16.92 -23.54 7.37
CA ILE A 363 -16.98 -23.07 8.76
C ILE A 363 -16.64 -21.59 8.74
N ALA A 364 -17.54 -20.78 9.28
CA ALA A 364 -17.25 -19.44 9.76
C ALA A 364 -17.47 -19.46 11.27
N LEU A 365 -16.43 -19.20 12.06
CA LEU A 365 -16.44 -18.43 13.31
C LEU A 365 -15.02 -18.42 13.91
N GLY A 366 -14.36 -17.27 13.87
CA GLY A 366 -12.99 -17.05 14.38
C GLY A 366 -12.11 -16.28 13.41
N ASP A 367 -11.01 -15.70 13.91
CA ASP A 367 -10.11 -14.78 13.18
C ASP A 367 -9.39 -15.36 11.94
N ILE A 368 -9.55 -16.65 11.67
CA ILE A 368 -8.91 -17.38 10.56
C ILE A 368 -9.96 -18.28 9.89
N VAL A 369 -10.13 -18.16 8.56
CA VAL A 369 -11.07 -19.02 7.80
C VAL A 369 -10.38 -20.34 7.48
N ALA A 370 -10.83 -21.42 8.12
CA ALA A 370 -10.25 -22.76 7.97
C ALA A 370 -10.81 -23.51 6.75
N CYS A 371 -9.94 -23.98 5.85
CA CYS A 371 -10.31 -24.93 4.80
C CYS A 371 -10.33 -26.36 5.37
N ILE A 372 -11.52 -26.89 5.67
CA ILE A 372 -11.73 -28.16 6.41
C ILE A 372 -11.21 -29.40 5.66
N ARG A 373 -11.13 -29.38 4.32
CA ARG A 373 -10.62 -30.52 3.53
C ARG A 373 -9.11 -30.48 3.23
N CYS A 374 -8.40 -29.42 3.62
CA CYS A 374 -6.94 -29.47 3.70
C CYS A 374 -6.51 -30.16 5.01
N GLY A 375 -7.00 -31.37 5.27
CA GLY A 375 -6.67 -32.13 6.48
C GLY A 375 -5.17 -32.38 6.56
N ASN A 376 -4.53 -31.88 7.64
CA ASN A 376 -3.12 -32.10 8.03
C ASN A 376 -2.12 -32.12 6.86
N SER A 377 -2.02 -31.02 6.10
CA SER A 377 -1.04 -30.88 5.02
C SER A 377 -0.37 -29.50 5.07
N ASP A 378 0.85 -29.41 4.54
CA ASP A 378 1.64 -28.17 4.38
C ASP A 378 0.84 -26.99 3.75
N ALA A 379 -0.25 -27.29 3.04
CA ALA A 379 -1.16 -26.31 2.45
C ALA A 379 -2.01 -25.55 3.50
N TYR A 380 -2.42 -26.20 4.59
CA TYR A 380 -3.21 -25.55 5.65
C TYR A 380 -2.39 -24.47 6.34
N ASP A 381 -1.16 -24.80 6.74
CA ASP A 381 -0.27 -23.84 7.38
C ASP A 381 0.10 -22.68 6.45
N LEU A 382 0.27 -22.96 5.15
CA LEU A 382 0.52 -21.94 4.15
C LEU A 382 -0.67 -20.98 4.02
N ILE A 383 -1.90 -21.49 3.97
CA ILE A 383 -3.12 -20.65 3.95
C ILE A 383 -3.18 -19.76 5.20
N GLY A 384 -2.91 -20.34 6.39
CA GLY A 384 -2.84 -19.58 7.64
C GLY A 384 -1.79 -18.46 7.59
N SER A 385 -0.60 -18.76 7.08
CA SER A 385 0.49 -17.78 6.89
C SER A 385 0.09 -16.64 5.95
N LEU A 386 -0.59 -16.97 4.84
CA LEU A 386 -1.04 -15.98 3.86
C LEU A 386 -2.18 -15.11 4.40
N GLN A 387 -3.12 -15.69 5.15
CA GLN A 387 -4.16 -14.92 5.83
C GLN A 387 -3.54 -14.02 6.90
N TYR A 388 -2.55 -14.47 7.66
CA TYR A 388 -1.82 -13.64 8.62
C TYR A 388 -1.18 -12.42 7.94
N ILE A 389 -0.56 -12.60 6.77
CA ILE A 389 -0.03 -11.49 5.97
C ILE A 389 -1.11 -10.46 5.62
N LEU A 390 -2.31 -10.92 5.22
CA LEU A 390 -3.38 -10.00 4.85
C LEU A 390 -3.93 -9.19 6.04
N HIS A 391 -3.99 -9.79 7.23
CA HIS A 391 -4.57 -9.16 8.43
C HIS A 391 -3.62 -8.17 9.13
N ASN A 392 -2.30 -8.39 9.03
CA ASN A 392 -1.31 -7.58 9.76
C ASN A 392 -0.74 -6.44 8.91
N ASN A 393 0.13 -5.60 9.49
CA ASN A 393 0.68 -4.42 8.82
C ASN A 393 1.89 -4.75 7.93
N PHE A 394 1.68 -5.61 6.92
CA PHE A 394 2.68 -5.89 5.88
C PHE A 394 2.61 -4.87 4.73
N CYS A 395 3.69 -4.75 3.95
CA CYS A 395 3.73 -3.88 2.78
C CYS A 395 2.70 -4.30 1.71
N HIS A 396 2.31 -3.35 0.86
CA HIS A 396 1.26 -3.58 -0.13
C HIS A 396 1.61 -4.70 -1.13
N GLY A 397 2.89 -4.86 -1.48
CA GLY A 397 3.36 -5.91 -2.40
C GLY A 397 3.16 -7.30 -1.83
N THR A 398 3.61 -7.50 -0.58
CA THR A 398 3.43 -8.74 0.16
C THR A 398 1.95 -9.13 0.24
N LYS A 399 1.08 -8.18 0.60
CA LYS A 399 -0.36 -8.46 0.70
C LYS A 399 -0.98 -8.80 -0.65
N TRP A 400 -0.61 -8.11 -1.72
CA TRP A 400 -1.12 -8.40 -3.07
C TRP A 400 -0.74 -9.80 -3.53
N TYR A 401 0.53 -10.20 -3.36
CA TYR A 401 0.95 -11.56 -3.73
C TYR A 401 0.34 -12.63 -2.82
N ALA A 402 0.14 -12.33 -1.53
CA ALA A 402 -0.58 -13.23 -0.64
C ALA A 402 -2.03 -13.45 -1.07
N ALA A 403 -2.76 -12.38 -1.40
CA ALA A 403 -4.12 -12.46 -1.95
C ALA A 403 -4.16 -13.20 -3.29
N TYR A 404 -3.19 -12.95 -4.17
CA TYR A 404 -3.05 -13.67 -5.43
C TYR A 404 -2.84 -15.17 -5.21
N ILE A 405 -1.97 -15.57 -4.29
CA ILE A 405 -1.75 -16.97 -3.95
C ILE A 405 -3.03 -17.60 -3.36
N LEU A 406 -3.70 -16.88 -2.45
CA LEU A 406 -4.97 -17.30 -1.84
C LEU A 406 -6.09 -17.55 -2.88
N SER A 407 -6.05 -16.86 -4.03
CA SER A 407 -7.00 -17.10 -5.14
C SER A 407 -6.91 -18.50 -5.76
N PHE A 408 -5.77 -19.19 -5.63
CA PHE A 408 -5.63 -20.59 -6.02
C PHE A 408 -6.32 -21.56 -5.05
N PHE A 409 -6.64 -21.08 -3.83
CA PHE A 409 -7.32 -21.82 -2.78
C PHE A 409 -8.77 -21.36 -2.58
N GLY A 410 -9.34 -20.63 -3.54
CA GLY A 410 -10.74 -20.19 -3.50
C GLY A 410 -11.01 -18.95 -2.64
N PHE A 411 -9.98 -18.27 -2.13
CA PHE A 411 -10.13 -17.06 -1.32
C PHE A 411 -9.86 -15.80 -2.15
N TYR A 412 -10.76 -14.83 -2.10
CA TYR A 412 -10.70 -13.62 -2.92
C TYR A 412 -11.00 -12.39 -2.07
N GLY A 413 -10.18 -11.35 -2.19
CA GLY A 413 -10.38 -10.10 -1.46
C GLY A 413 -9.31 -9.79 -0.43
N PHE A 414 -9.61 -8.80 0.40
CA PHE A 414 -8.76 -8.36 1.49
C PHE A 414 -9.60 -8.26 2.77
N PRO A 415 -9.30 -9.05 3.80
CA PRO A 415 -10.02 -8.97 5.06
C PRO A 415 -9.81 -7.58 5.69
N SER A 416 -10.86 -7.06 6.32
CA SER A 416 -10.82 -5.78 7.01
C SER A 416 -11.66 -5.84 8.28
N ARG A 417 -11.34 -4.99 9.26
CA ARG A 417 -12.14 -4.87 10.48
C ARG A 417 -13.58 -4.51 10.16
N LEU A 418 -13.78 -3.50 9.35
CA LEU A 418 -15.12 -3.03 8.98
C LEU A 418 -15.90 -4.12 8.23
N GLY A 419 -15.24 -4.85 7.34
CA GLY A 419 -15.83 -6.01 6.67
C GLY A 419 -16.26 -7.12 7.63
N LYS A 420 -15.47 -7.42 8.67
CA LYS A 420 -15.85 -8.38 9.74
C LYS A 420 -17.08 -7.91 10.52
N ILE A 421 -17.18 -6.60 10.79
CA ILE A 421 -18.34 -6.01 11.49
C ILE A 421 -19.59 -6.13 10.61
N MET A 422 -19.48 -5.73 9.34
CA MET A 422 -20.61 -5.72 8.39
C MET A 422 -21.02 -7.14 7.95
N ALA A 423 -20.16 -8.15 8.09
CA ALA A 423 -20.51 -9.54 7.81
C ALA A 423 -21.74 -10.02 8.59
N LYS A 424 -21.95 -9.50 9.81
CA LYS A 424 -23.10 -9.85 10.67
C LYS A 424 -24.43 -9.47 10.02
N LEU A 425 -24.44 -8.41 9.21
CA LEU A 425 -25.63 -7.90 8.53
C LEU A 425 -26.08 -8.75 7.34
N ILE A 426 -25.31 -9.75 6.90
CA ILE A 426 -25.67 -10.57 5.74
C ILE A 426 -26.86 -11.48 6.07
N ASP A 427 -26.89 -12.00 7.31
CA ASP A 427 -27.95 -12.91 7.78
C ASP A 427 -29.02 -12.17 8.61
N GLU A 428 -28.81 -10.89 8.93
CA GLU A 428 -29.73 -10.04 9.68
C GLU A 428 -30.55 -9.15 8.73
N ASN A 429 -31.87 -9.22 8.83
CA ASN A 429 -32.77 -8.38 8.02
C ASN A 429 -33.04 -7.01 8.66
N GLU A 430 -32.40 -6.71 9.79
CA GLU A 430 -32.67 -5.49 10.56
C GLU A 430 -32.17 -4.26 9.82
N LEU A 431 -32.98 -3.20 9.75
CA LEU A 431 -32.67 -1.94 9.07
C LEU A 431 -32.41 -2.05 7.56
N ALA A 432 -32.62 -3.23 6.94
CA ALA A 432 -32.63 -3.38 5.50
C ALA A 432 -33.75 -2.54 4.88
N ASP A 433 -33.42 -1.79 3.84
CA ASP A 433 -34.31 -0.79 3.22
C ASP A 433 -34.63 -1.08 1.75
N VAL A 434 -33.91 -2.05 1.15
CA VAL A 434 -34.09 -2.53 -0.22
C VAL A 434 -34.22 -4.05 -0.25
N GLU A 435 -35.10 -4.58 -1.11
CA GLU A 435 -35.14 -6.01 -1.42
C GLU A 435 -34.70 -6.27 -2.86
N LEU A 436 -33.82 -7.26 -3.05
CA LEU A 436 -33.46 -7.79 -4.35
C LEU A 436 -34.36 -8.99 -4.67
N GLY A 437 -35.36 -8.76 -5.53
CA GLY A 437 -36.31 -9.79 -5.96
C GLY A 437 -35.76 -10.60 -7.13
N PHE A 438 -35.79 -11.93 -7.02
CA PHE A 438 -35.45 -12.85 -8.12
C PHE A 438 -36.73 -13.40 -8.75
N ALA A 439 -36.70 -13.71 -10.05
CA ALA A 439 -37.81 -14.41 -10.69
C ALA A 439 -38.01 -15.85 -10.17
N LYS A 440 -36.95 -16.46 -9.62
CA LYS A 440 -37.00 -17.78 -8.98
C LYS A 440 -36.15 -17.75 -7.71
N GLY A 441 -36.80 -17.88 -6.55
CA GLY A 441 -36.13 -17.93 -5.25
C GLY A 441 -36.60 -16.84 -4.28
N PRO A 442 -36.09 -16.86 -3.03
CA PRO A 442 -36.40 -15.84 -2.04
C PRO A 442 -35.80 -14.48 -2.41
N SER A 443 -36.47 -13.40 -2.05
CA SER A 443 -35.88 -12.05 -2.09
C SER A 443 -34.73 -11.94 -1.08
N LEU A 444 -33.75 -11.09 -1.38
CA LEU A 444 -32.65 -10.79 -0.48
C LEU A 444 -32.75 -9.35 0.02
N PRO A 445 -32.96 -9.13 1.33
CA PRO A 445 -32.91 -7.80 1.91
C PRO A 445 -31.45 -7.29 1.92
N VAL A 446 -31.27 -6.02 1.59
CA VAL A 446 -29.95 -5.36 1.54
C VAL A 446 -30.04 -3.92 2.05
N HIS A 447 -28.89 -3.37 2.43
CA HIS A 447 -28.75 -2.04 3.03
C HIS A 447 -28.19 -1.05 2.00
N SER A 448 -29.00 -0.09 1.55
CA SER A 448 -28.62 0.89 0.51
C SER A 448 -27.30 1.62 0.79
N PRO A 449 -26.99 2.08 2.02
CA PRO A 449 -25.73 2.79 2.28
C PRO A 449 -24.49 1.93 1.98
N ILE A 450 -24.56 0.63 2.30
CA ILE A 450 -23.46 -0.32 2.07
C ILE A 450 -23.35 -0.63 0.58
N ILE A 451 -24.48 -0.92 -0.09
CA ILE A 451 -24.47 -1.20 -1.52
C ILE A 451 -24.00 0.03 -2.30
N LEU A 452 -24.42 1.24 -1.93
CA LEU A 452 -23.98 2.46 -2.59
C LEU A 452 -22.46 2.64 -2.53
N ALA A 453 -21.87 2.49 -1.34
CA ALA A 453 -20.44 2.72 -1.14
C ALA A 453 -19.53 1.64 -1.75
N ARG A 454 -20.08 0.45 -2.04
CA ARG A 454 -19.27 -0.72 -2.41
C ARG A 454 -19.63 -1.30 -3.78
N CYS A 455 -20.87 -1.11 -4.23
CA CYS A 455 -21.41 -1.63 -5.48
C CYS A 455 -22.57 -0.77 -6.00
N PRO A 456 -22.35 0.52 -6.33
CA PRO A 456 -23.42 1.45 -6.69
C PRO A 456 -24.21 1.01 -7.93
N TYR A 457 -23.60 0.19 -8.81
CA TYR A 457 -24.24 -0.39 -9.99
C TYR A 457 -25.54 -1.14 -9.66
N LEU A 458 -25.63 -1.79 -8.49
CA LEU A 458 -26.84 -2.49 -8.04
C LEU A 458 -28.00 -1.53 -7.70
N LEU A 459 -27.72 -0.26 -7.37
CA LEU A 459 -28.72 0.75 -7.01
C LEU A 459 -29.08 1.72 -8.14
N SER A 460 -28.49 1.57 -9.34
CA SER A 460 -28.63 2.53 -10.46
C SER A 460 -30.08 2.86 -10.84
N GLY A 461 -31.03 1.94 -10.62
CA GLY A 461 -32.46 2.15 -10.88
C GLY A 461 -33.21 2.97 -9.81
N ILE A 462 -32.68 3.07 -8.59
CA ILE A 462 -33.27 3.85 -7.48
C ILE A 462 -32.76 5.30 -7.54
N LEU A 463 -31.47 5.48 -7.78
CA LEU A 463 -30.81 6.79 -7.85
C LEU A 463 -31.37 7.69 -8.96
N THR A 464 -31.84 7.09 -10.05
CA THR A 464 -32.39 7.81 -11.22
C THR A 464 -33.85 8.24 -11.06
N LYS A 465 -34.68 7.48 -10.31
CA LYS A 465 -36.12 7.75 -10.17
C LYS A 465 -36.41 8.91 -9.21
N LYS A 466 -35.62 9.08 -8.15
CA LYS A 466 -35.84 10.12 -7.13
C LYS A 466 -35.48 11.53 -7.61
N ASN A 467 -34.55 11.65 -8.57
CA ASN A 467 -34.20 12.93 -9.19
C ASN A 467 -35.27 13.44 -10.17
N THR A 468 -36.28 12.62 -10.49
CA THR A 468 -37.40 12.96 -11.39
C THR A 468 -38.76 13.12 -10.70
N SER A 469 -38.90 12.73 -9.43
CA SER A 469 -40.16 12.85 -8.69
C SER A 469 -40.12 13.99 -7.68
N ASN A 470 -40.56 15.18 -8.11
CA ASN A 470 -41.10 16.20 -7.20
C ASN A 470 -42.49 15.75 -6.71
N ASP A 471 -42.56 14.65 -5.94
CA ASP A 471 -43.82 14.29 -5.27
C ASP A 471 -43.82 14.87 -3.85
N GLU A 472 -44.68 15.86 -3.68
CA GLU A 472 -45.04 16.52 -2.43
C GLU A 472 -45.29 15.47 -1.34
N ARG A 473 -44.53 15.53 -0.25
CA ARG A 473 -44.85 14.78 0.97
C ARG A 473 -46.20 15.27 1.49
N LYS A 474 -47.27 14.54 1.16
CA LYS A 474 -48.56 14.72 1.82
C LYS A 474 -48.45 14.24 3.26
N ASP A 475 -48.68 15.21 4.14
CA ASP A 475 -48.94 15.05 5.55
C ASP A 475 -50.09 14.05 5.75
N GLY A 476 -49.88 13.07 6.63
CA GLY A 476 -50.76 11.92 6.79
C GLY A 476 -50.43 11.14 8.06
N THR A 477 -50.98 11.60 9.17
CA THR A 477 -51.05 10.92 10.46
C THR A 477 -51.65 9.51 10.34
N SER A 478 -50.90 8.48 10.73
CA SER A 478 -51.38 7.33 11.52
C SER A 478 -50.27 6.31 11.72
N GLU A 479 -50.18 5.83 12.95
CA GLU A 479 -49.31 4.79 13.50
C GLU A 479 -49.24 3.52 12.63
N ASP A 480 -48.11 3.32 11.94
CA ASP A 480 -47.61 2.00 11.55
C ASP A 480 -46.08 2.11 11.31
N HIS A 481 -45.31 2.05 12.40
CA HIS A 481 -43.85 2.25 12.39
C HIS A 481 -43.04 1.00 12.02
N HIS A 482 -43.68 -0.04 11.49
CA HIS A 482 -42.96 -1.05 10.73
C HIS A 482 -42.55 -0.44 9.40
N ARG A 483 -41.29 0.03 9.30
CA ARG A 483 -40.65 0.45 8.03
C ARG A 483 -40.88 -0.66 7.00
N LYS A 484 -41.93 -0.54 6.17
CA LYS A 484 -42.11 -1.33 4.95
C LYS A 484 -40.84 -1.17 4.13
N LEU A 485 -40.21 -2.28 3.75
CA LEU A 485 -39.15 -2.33 2.75
C LEU A 485 -39.60 -1.48 1.56
N SER A 486 -38.92 -0.35 1.37
CA SER A 486 -39.50 0.76 0.62
C SER A 486 -39.29 0.61 -0.90
N HIS A 487 -38.35 -0.25 -1.32
CA HIS A 487 -37.97 -0.41 -2.72
C HIS A 487 -37.59 -1.87 -3.06
N GLU A 488 -38.33 -2.49 -3.97
CA GLU A 488 -37.98 -3.79 -4.58
C GLU A 488 -37.21 -3.55 -5.89
N ILE A 489 -36.02 -4.14 -6.02
CA ILE A 489 -35.25 -4.19 -7.27
C ILE A 489 -35.37 -5.59 -7.85
N ARG A 490 -36.00 -5.71 -9.03
CA ARG A 490 -36.08 -6.99 -9.74
C ARG A 490 -34.79 -7.29 -10.48
N ILE A 491 -34.14 -8.37 -10.06
CA ILE A 491 -32.95 -8.91 -10.70
C ILE A 491 -33.36 -9.75 -11.92
N SER A 492 -32.60 -9.61 -13.00
CA SER A 492 -32.81 -10.36 -14.25
C SER A 492 -32.73 -11.86 -14.04
N ASP A 493 -33.63 -12.62 -14.66
CA ASP A 493 -33.69 -14.09 -14.65
C ASP A 493 -32.40 -14.78 -15.14
N ARG A 494 -31.50 -14.03 -15.78
CA ARG A 494 -30.19 -14.52 -16.25
C ARG A 494 -29.12 -14.52 -15.17
N VAL A 495 -29.38 -13.91 -14.01
CA VAL A 495 -28.44 -13.82 -12.90
C VAL A 495 -28.62 -15.05 -12.00
N ASP A 496 -27.54 -15.78 -11.80
CA ASP A 496 -27.50 -16.89 -10.84
C ASP A 496 -27.57 -16.36 -9.40
N SER A 497 -28.52 -16.87 -8.61
CA SER A 497 -28.77 -16.40 -7.25
C SER A 497 -27.60 -16.72 -6.31
N GLY A 498 -26.98 -17.88 -6.45
CA GLY A 498 -25.80 -18.26 -5.65
C GLY A 498 -24.61 -17.33 -5.88
N SER A 499 -24.39 -16.95 -7.14
CA SER A 499 -23.35 -16.00 -7.52
C SER A 499 -23.65 -14.58 -7.04
N LEU A 500 -24.91 -14.13 -7.05
CA LEU A 500 -25.27 -12.82 -6.50
C LEU A 500 -25.10 -12.76 -4.97
N VAL A 501 -25.48 -13.83 -4.26
CA VAL A 501 -25.21 -13.93 -2.81
C VAL A 501 -23.72 -13.79 -2.52
N LYS A 502 -22.86 -14.41 -3.33
CA LYS A 502 -21.39 -14.26 -3.20
C LYS A 502 -20.88 -12.86 -3.53
N VAL A 503 -21.49 -12.17 -4.50
CA VAL A 503 -21.20 -10.75 -4.74
C VAL A 503 -21.58 -9.93 -3.51
N LEU A 504 -22.77 -10.13 -2.94
CA LEU A 504 -23.21 -9.42 -1.73
C LEU A 504 -22.29 -9.71 -0.56
N GLU A 505 -21.91 -10.98 -0.33
CA GLU A 505 -20.92 -11.34 0.68
C GLU A 505 -19.65 -10.50 0.52
N TYR A 506 -19.11 -10.39 -0.69
CA TYR A 506 -17.93 -9.55 -0.97
C TYR A 506 -18.17 -8.05 -0.74
N VAL A 507 -19.35 -7.55 -1.09
CA VAL A 507 -19.72 -6.15 -0.89
C VAL A 507 -19.73 -5.80 0.60
N TYR A 508 -20.19 -6.70 1.46
CA TYR A 508 -20.25 -6.49 2.91
C TYR A 508 -18.92 -6.78 3.60
N THR A 509 -18.14 -7.77 3.16
CA THR A 509 -16.94 -8.21 3.89
C THR A 509 -15.62 -7.76 3.27
N GLY A 510 -15.61 -7.47 1.97
CA GLY A 510 -14.39 -7.27 1.18
C GLY A 510 -13.57 -8.54 0.93
N PHE A 511 -14.03 -9.70 1.42
CA PHE A 511 -13.31 -10.96 1.40
C PHE A 511 -14.27 -12.16 1.37
N ILE A 512 -14.13 -13.04 0.38
CA ILE A 512 -15.03 -14.19 0.18
C ILE A 512 -14.26 -15.48 -0.09
N GLN A 513 -14.91 -16.59 0.24
CA GLN A 513 -14.52 -17.91 -0.22
C GLN A 513 -15.50 -18.38 -1.30
N VAL A 514 -14.97 -18.88 -2.41
CA VAL A 514 -15.73 -19.24 -3.61
C VAL A 514 -15.30 -20.63 -4.08
N ASP A 515 -16.30 -21.48 -4.30
CA ASP A 515 -16.12 -22.79 -4.90
C ASP A 515 -15.82 -22.68 -6.41
N ASP A 516 -15.04 -23.62 -6.93
CA ASP A 516 -14.62 -23.61 -8.34
C ASP A 516 -15.80 -23.59 -9.34
N ASN A 517 -16.94 -24.16 -8.97
CA ASN A 517 -18.15 -24.20 -9.79
C ASN A 517 -18.79 -22.81 -10.01
N LEU A 518 -18.69 -21.90 -9.04
CA LEU A 518 -19.29 -20.55 -9.09
C LEU A 518 -18.35 -19.52 -9.72
N THR A 519 -17.04 -19.79 -9.78
CA THR A 519 -16.01 -18.82 -10.19
C THR A 519 -16.28 -18.19 -11.56
N LYS A 520 -16.73 -18.96 -12.56
CA LYS A 520 -17.01 -18.42 -13.92
C LYS A 520 -18.18 -17.45 -13.94
N GLN A 521 -19.28 -17.78 -13.25
CA GLN A 521 -20.47 -16.94 -13.20
C GLN A 521 -20.23 -15.69 -12.35
N LEU A 522 -19.58 -15.88 -11.20
CA LEU A 522 -19.18 -14.79 -10.31
C LEU A 522 -18.27 -13.78 -11.02
N LYS A 523 -17.32 -14.23 -11.83
CA LYS A 523 -16.46 -13.35 -12.63
C LYS A 523 -17.23 -12.45 -13.58
N ILE A 524 -18.27 -12.99 -14.25
CA ILE A 524 -19.13 -12.21 -15.13
C ILE A 524 -19.89 -11.15 -14.32
N LEU A 525 -20.48 -11.55 -13.18
CA LEU A 525 -21.23 -10.63 -12.32
C LEU A 525 -20.33 -9.55 -11.70
N ALA A 526 -19.14 -9.90 -11.21
CA ALA A 526 -18.18 -8.93 -10.67
C ALA A 526 -17.84 -7.84 -11.69
N LYS A 527 -17.66 -8.22 -12.97
CA LYS A 527 -17.47 -7.26 -14.07
C LYS A 527 -18.69 -6.37 -14.28
N CYS A 528 -19.90 -6.94 -14.32
CA CYS A 528 -21.15 -6.19 -14.49
C CYS A 528 -21.44 -5.25 -13.30
N CYS A 529 -20.98 -5.60 -12.11
CA CYS A 529 -21.12 -4.83 -10.88
C CYS A 529 -20.02 -3.77 -10.68
N GLY A 530 -19.07 -3.65 -11.63
CA GLY A 530 -17.95 -2.71 -11.50
C GLY A 530 -16.91 -3.09 -10.44
N LEU A 531 -16.95 -4.31 -9.91
CA LEU A 531 -16.04 -4.80 -8.86
C LEU A 531 -14.71 -5.24 -9.46
N LYS A 532 -13.91 -4.26 -9.92
CA LYS A 532 -12.66 -4.48 -10.66
C LYS A 532 -11.67 -5.38 -9.92
N PHE A 533 -11.44 -5.14 -8.64
CA PHE A 533 -10.47 -5.93 -7.86
C PHE A 533 -10.90 -7.40 -7.73
N LEU A 534 -12.16 -7.65 -7.41
CA LEU A 534 -12.70 -9.01 -7.36
C LEU A 534 -12.60 -9.68 -8.74
N TYR A 535 -12.96 -8.97 -9.82
CA TYR A 535 -12.83 -9.47 -11.18
C TYR A 535 -11.39 -9.84 -11.54
N ASP A 536 -10.42 -8.98 -11.24
CA ASP A 536 -9.01 -9.21 -11.56
C ASP A 536 -8.44 -10.40 -10.76
N MET A 537 -8.85 -10.60 -9.50
CA MET A 537 -8.47 -11.77 -8.70
C MET A 537 -9.13 -13.07 -9.20
N LEU A 538 -10.41 -13.04 -9.58
CA LEU A 538 -11.11 -14.18 -10.19
C LEU A 538 -10.53 -14.55 -11.57
N ASP A 539 -9.98 -13.57 -12.29
CA ASP A 539 -9.22 -13.77 -13.53
C ASP A 539 -7.77 -14.19 -13.29
N ARG A 540 -7.33 -14.27 -12.02
CA ARG A 540 -5.95 -14.56 -11.61
C ARG A 540 -4.94 -13.71 -12.37
N LYS A 541 -5.23 -12.41 -12.52
CA LYS A 541 -4.26 -11.44 -13.03
C LYS A 541 -3.16 -11.24 -11.99
N LEU A 542 -1.92 -11.21 -12.45
CA LEU A 542 -0.79 -10.91 -11.58
C LEU A 542 -0.93 -9.52 -10.96
N PRO A 543 -0.53 -9.33 -9.70
CA PRO A 543 -0.44 -8.02 -9.10
C PRO A 543 0.37 -7.07 -9.98
N ARG A 544 -0.17 -5.88 -10.22
CA ARG A 544 0.52 -4.83 -10.96
C ARG A 544 1.30 -3.95 -9.99
N TRP A 545 2.51 -3.58 -10.38
CA TRP A 545 3.35 -2.74 -9.56
C TRP A 545 2.78 -1.32 -9.41
N GLY A 546 2.94 -0.70 -8.24
CA GLY A 546 2.35 0.61 -7.93
C GLY A 546 0.82 0.62 -7.84
N THR A 547 0.14 -0.54 -7.83
CA THR A 547 -1.31 -0.56 -7.62
C THR A 547 -1.63 -0.28 -6.16
N SER A 548 -2.39 0.78 -5.91
CA SER A 548 -2.92 1.09 -4.58
C SER A 548 -3.63 -0.11 -3.98
N PHE A 549 -3.37 -0.37 -2.72
CA PHE A 549 -4.04 -1.43 -1.98
C PHE A 549 -5.53 -1.08 -1.77
N PRO A 550 -6.47 -1.97 -2.10
CA PRO A 550 -7.88 -1.67 -2.00
C PRO A 550 -8.29 -1.62 -0.53
N SER A 551 -8.75 -0.46 -0.07
CA SER A 551 -9.36 -0.33 1.24
C SER A 551 -10.84 -0.71 1.18
N PHE A 552 -11.30 -1.46 2.19
CA PHE A 552 -12.72 -1.54 2.47
C PHE A 552 -13.15 -0.24 3.15
N SER A 553 -13.91 0.59 2.46
CA SER A 553 -14.41 1.88 2.96
C SER A 553 -15.88 2.03 2.63
N LEU A 554 -16.65 2.53 3.60
CA LEU A 554 -18.03 2.95 3.46
C LEU A 554 -18.17 4.47 3.34
N TYR A 555 -17.05 5.20 3.28
CA TYR A 555 -17.04 6.67 3.34
C TYR A 555 -17.83 7.33 2.20
N GLU A 556 -17.91 6.69 1.03
CA GLU A 556 -18.76 7.14 -0.09
C GLU A 556 -20.24 7.26 0.30
N ALA A 557 -20.70 6.54 1.34
CA ALA A 557 -22.06 6.70 1.87
C ALA A 557 -22.27 8.04 2.60
N LEU A 558 -21.21 8.75 3.01
CA LEU A 558 -21.32 10.09 3.62
C LEU A 558 -21.37 11.20 2.56
N GLU A 559 -21.10 10.88 1.30
CA GLU A 559 -21.18 11.85 0.21
C GLU A 559 -22.64 12.16 -0.16
N VAL A 560 -22.85 13.18 -1.00
CA VAL A 560 -24.19 13.64 -1.41
C VAL A 560 -25.13 12.51 -1.85
N PRO A 561 -24.71 11.52 -2.67
CA PRO A 561 -25.58 10.41 -3.05
C PRO A 561 -25.93 9.48 -1.88
N GLY A 562 -25.10 9.40 -0.85
CA GLY A 562 -25.36 8.57 0.33
C GLY A 562 -26.20 9.26 1.38
N ASN A 563 -26.09 10.58 1.49
CA ASN A 563 -26.89 11.38 2.44
C ASN A 563 -28.42 11.22 2.25
N GLN A 564 -28.89 10.85 1.07
CA GLN A 564 -30.32 10.56 0.85
C GLN A 564 -30.82 9.32 1.61
N PHE A 565 -29.91 8.44 2.03
CA PHE A 565 -30.18 7.25 2.85
C PHE A 565 -29.88 7.50 4.33
N SER A 566 -29.36 8.68 4.69
CA SER A 566 -29.11 9.01 6.10
C SER A 566 -30.42 9.03 6.88
N ASP A 567 -30.40 8.42 8.05
CA ASP A 567 -31.57 8.28 8.92
C ASP A 567 -31.30 8.67 10.38
N VAL A 568 -30.10 9.20 10.64
CA VAL A 568 -29.75 9.84 11.91
C VAL A 568 -28.62 10.87 11.71
N ILE A 569 -28.59 11.88 12.57
CA ILE A 569 -27.58 12.94 12.60
C ILE A 569 -26.78 12.81 13.90
N LEU A 570 -25.46 12.88 13.82
CA LEU A 570 -24.59 13.07 14.99
C LEU A 570 -24.26 14.56 15.11
N GLU A 571 -24.68 15.18 16.22
CA GLU A 571 -24.43 16.58 16.53
C GLU A 571 -23.26 16.68 17.51
N ALA A 572 -22.24 17.48 17.18
CA ALA A 572 -21.10 17.72 18.05
C ALA A 572 -21.43 18.75 19.13
N LYS A 573 -20.66 18.73 20.23
CA LYS A 573 -20.67 19.81 21.22
C LYS A 573 -20.22 21.11 20.55
N ALA A 574 -21.03 22.16 20.68
CA ALA A 574 -20.75 23.46 20.09
C ALA A 574 -19.36 23.96 20.51
N THR A 575 -18.56 24.33 19.53
CA THR A 575 -17.30 25.06 19.72
C THR A 575 -17.58 26.52 19.43
N GLU A 576 -17.46 27.38 20.43
CA GLU A 576 -17.76 28.82 20.28
C GLU A 576 -17.00 29.42 19.10
N GLY A 577 -17.68 30.19 18.25
CA GLY A 577 -17.06 31.02 17.22
C GLY A 577 -16.79 30.35 15.86
N VAL A 578 -17.17 29.09 15.62
CA VAL A 578 -17.03 28.48 14.29
C VAL A 578 -18.27 28.75 13.45
N PRO A 579 -18.20 29.53 12.34
CA PRO A 579 -19.30 29.63 11.40
C PRO A 579 -19.55 28.26 10.76
N TRP A 580 -20.76 27.74 10.94
CA TRP A 580 -21.17 26.44 10.42
C TRP A 580 -22.29 26.61 9.39
N ASP A 581 -22.12 25.93 8.25
CA ASP A 581 -23.14 25.81 7.22
C ASP A 581 -23.18 24.38 6.70
N CYS A 582 -24.37 23.79 6.63
CA CYS A 582 -24.56 22.45 6.13
C CYS A 582 -25.20 22.52 4.75
N GLY A 583 -24.52 21.98 3.73
CA GLY A 583 -25.05 21.95 2.37
C GLY A 583 -26.29 21.06 2.17
N ILE A 584 -26.80 20.43 3.23
CA ILE A 584 -27.90 19.44 3.18
C ILE A 584 -29.11 19.92 4.01
N CYS A 585 -28.88 20.57 5.14
CA CYS A 585 -29.95 21.00 6.05
C CYS A 585 -29.68 22.40 6.63
N GLN A 586 -30.70 22.98 7.26
CA GLN A 586 -30.65 24.35 7.79
C GLN A 586 -30.08 24.44 9.23
N SER A 587 -29.43 23.40 9.73
CA SER A 587 -28.88 23.40 11.10
C SER A 587 -27.62 24.26 11.19
N SER A 588 -27.59 25.13 12.20
CA SER A 588 -26.47 26.03 12.51
C SER A 588 -25.45 25.43 13.49
N VAL A 589 -25.60 24.15 13.85
CA VAL A 589 -24.72 23.45 14.81
C VAL A 589 -23.87 22.42 14.04
N PRO A 590 -22.56 22.27 14.34
CA PRO A 590 -21.72 21.26 13.70
C PRO A 590 -22.27 19.82 13.83
N HIS A 591 -22.50 19.15 12.70
CA HIS A 591 -23.09 17.81 12.68
C HIS A 591 -22.72 17.00 11.43
N VAL A 592 -22.98 15.69 11.46
CA VAL A 592 -22.80 14.76 10.32
C VAL A 592 -24.06 13.92 10.11
N HIS A 593 -24.51 13.82 8.87
CA HIS A 593 -25.56 12.88 8.43
C HIS A 593 -24.99 11.47 8.30
N VAL A 594 -25.57 10.49 8.99
CA VAL A 594 -25.06 9.12 9.04
C VAL A 594 -26.20 8.08 9.03
N HIS A 595 -25.83 6.80 9.07
CA HIS A 595 -26.72 5.66 8.87
C HIS A 595 -26.77 4.80 10.14
N ARG A 596 -27.98 4.60 10.68
CA ARG A 596 -28.22 3.78 11.88
C ARG A 596 -27.62 2.39 11.73
N VAL A 597 -27.78 1.76 10.56
CA VAL A 597 -27.25 0.41 10.28
C VAL A 597 -25.74 0.33 10.49
N ILE A 598 -24.97 1.31 10.00
CA ILE A 598 -23.50 1.32 10.14
C ILE A 598 -23.11 1.56 11.60
N LEU A 599 -23.81 2.48 12.27
CA LEU A 599 -23.59 2.80 13.68
C LEU A 599 -23.90 1.61 14.60
N SER A 600 -25.06 0.97 14.44
CA SER A 600 -25.52 -0.14 15.27
C SER A 600 -24.65 -1.38 15.11
N SER A 601 -24.14 -1.64 13.90
CA SER A 601 -23.20 -2.76 13.71
C SER A 601 -21.85 -2.50 14.37
N SER A 602 -21.43 -1.23 14.44
CA SER A 602 -20.09 -0.85 14.92
C SER A 602 -20.04 -0.51 16.41
N CYS A 603 -21.18 -0.25 17.05
CA CYS A 603 -21.27 0.20 18.43
C CYS A 603 -22.48 -0.41 19.15
N ASP A 604 -22.20 -1.25 20.15
CA ASP A 604 -23.24 -1.93 20.93
C ASP A 604 -24.11 -0.95 21.74
N TYR A 605 -23.53 0.16 22.20
CA TYR A 605 -24.29 1.22 22.87
C TYR A 605 -25.32 1.85 21.93
N LEU A 606 -24.91 2.24 20.71
CA LEU A 606 -25.83 2.83 19.74
C LEU A 606 -26.86 1.82 19.23
N ARG A 607 -26.47 0.55 19.09
CA ARG A 607 -27.42 -0.53 18.84
C ARG A 607 -28.49 -0.57 19.93
N ALA A 608 -28.09 -0.68 21.19
CA ALA A 608 -29.04 -0.67 22.32
C ALA A 608 -29.90 0.59 22.33
N LEU A 609 -29.33 1.77 22.05
CA LEU A 609 -30.07 3.03 21.94
C LEU A 609 -31.17 2.95 20.89
N PHE A 610 -30.85 2.50 19.67
CA PHE A 610 -31.80 2.41 18.56
C PHE A 610 -32.88 1.35 18.76
N TYR A 611 -32.59 0.27 19.50
CA TYR A 611 -33.51 -0.85 19.71
C TYR A 611 -34.19 -0.88 21.09
N SER A 612 -33.91 0.07 21.98
CA SER A 612 -34.49 0.09 23.33
C SER A 612 -36.00 0.38 23.37
N GLY A 613 -36.58 0.93 22.29
CA GLY A 613 -37.97 1.36 22.24
C GLY A 613 -38.26 2.60 23.10
N MET A 614 -37.23 3.23 23.64
CA MET A 614 -37.33 4.49 24.39
C MET A 614 -37.51 5.67 23.43
N HIS A 615 -37.87 6.84 23.96
CA HIS A 615 -38.01 8.06 23.16
C HIS A 615 -36.75 8.33 22.30
N ASP A 616 -35.57 8.11 22.87
CA ASP A 616 -34.30 8.33 22.18
C ASP A 616 -34.06 7.36 21.01
N SER A 617 -34.71 6.19 21.01
CA SER A 617 -34.67 5.25 19.87
C SER A 617 -35.23 5.84 18.59
N TYR A 618 -36.16 6.79 18.70
CA TYR A 618 -36.80 7.45 17.56
C TYR A 618 -36.18 8.81 17.23
N SER A 619 -35.19 9.26 18.01
CA SER A 619 -34.53 10.53 17.74
C SER A 619 -33.79 10.50 16.39
N GLN A 620 -34.01 11.55 15.60
CA GLN A 620 -33.25 11.79 14.37
C GLN A 620 -31.89 12.44 14.64
N VAL A 621 -31.68 12.98 15.85
CA VAL A 621 -30.44 13.68 16.24
C VAL A 621 -29.90 13.07 17.52
N ILE A 622 -28.65 12.61 17.49
CA ILE A 622 -27.89 12.18 18.65
C ILE A 622 -26.88 13.26 18.98
N LYS A 623 -26.98 13.82 20.18
CA LYS A 623 -25.98 14.75 20.71
C LYS A 623 -24.80 13.97 21.24
N VAL A 624 -23.63 14.17 20.65
CA VAL A 624 -22.39 13.50 21.04
C VAL A 624 -21.55 14.48 21.87
N PRO A 625 -21.13 14.12 23.10
CA PRO A 625 -20.48 15.04 24.03
C PRO A 625 -18.99 15.29 23.71
N ILE A 626 -18.65 15.44 22.43
CA ILE A 626 -17.28 15.67 21.93
C ILE A 626 -17.24 16.85 20.95
N SER A 627 -16.07 17.45 20.76
CA SER A 627 -15.88 18.51 19.77
C SER A 627 -16.11 18.03 18.33
N TRP A 628 -16.29 18.98 17.41
CA TRP A 628 -16.37 18.71 15.97
C TRP A 628 -15.14 17.94 15.44
N ARG A 629 -13.95 18.27 15.94
CA ARG A 629 -12.69 17.64 15.54
C ARG A 629 -12.64 16.16 15.95
N ALA A 630 -13.11 15.84 17.15
CA ALA A 630 -13.26 14.47 17.60
C ALA A 630 -14.36 13.74 16.82
N LEU A 631 -15.50 14.39 16.55
CA LEU A 631 -16.61 13.79 15.81
C LEU A 631 -16.21 13.37 14.39
N THR A 632 -15.44 14.20 13.66
CA THR A 632 -14.97 13.84 12.31
C THR A 632 -14.04 12.63 12.33
N LYS A 633 -13.15 12.52 13.33
CA LYS A 633 -12.29 11.34 13.52
C LYS A 633 -13.09 10.09 13.90
N LEU A 634 -14.11 10.22 14.76
CA LEU A 634 -15.03 9.12 15.09
C LEU A 634 -15.77 8.60 13.86
N VAL A 635 -16.37 9.50 13.08
CA VAL A 635 -17.07 9.13 11.84
C VAL A 635 -16.12 8.48 10.85
N HIS A 636 -14.90 9.03 10.70
CA HIS A 636 -13.88 8.40 9.87
C HIS A 636 -13.55 6.97 10.35
N TRP A 637 -13.40 6.75 11.65
CA TRP A 637 -13.15 5.42 12.22
C TRP A 637 -14.30 4.44 11.96
N LEU A 638 -15.56 4.90 12.09
CA LEU A 638 -16.76 4.10 11.85
C LEU A 638 -16.94 3.71 10.37
N TYR A 639 -16.60 4.60 9.44
CA TYR A 639 -16.83 4.39 8.00
C TYR A 639 -15.61 3.89 7.23
N TRP A 640 -14.41 4.12 7.73
CA TRP A 640 -13.15 3.71 7.09
C TRP A 640 -12.51 2.51 7.80
N GLY A 641 -12.84 2.28 9.08
CA GLY A 641 -12.36 1.14 9.86
C GLY A 641 -10.99 1.31 10.52
N TYR A 642 -10.36 2.49 10.44
CA TYR A 642 -9.16 2.82 11.21
C TYR A 642 -9.18 4.26 11.73
N LEU A 643 -8.48 4.49 12.83
CA LEU A 643 -8.25 5.82 13.40
C LEU A 643 -7.04 6.44 12.72
N GLN A 644 -7.17 7.68 12.24
CA GLN A 644 -6.03 8.39 11.68
C GLN A 644 -4.97 8.56 12.78
N SER A 645 -3.78 7.98 12.58
CA SER A 645 -2.67 8.16 13.50
C SER A 645 -1.93 9.47 13.21
N ILE A 646 -1.27 10.00 14.23
CA ILE A 646 -0.30 11.08 14.08
C ILE A 646 1.06 10.41 13.87
N ILE A 647 1.70 10.69 12.73
CA ILE A 647 3.08 10.26 12.52
C ILE A 647 3.98 11.34 13.13
N SER A 648 4.84 10.96 14.08
CA SER A 648 5.80 11.86 14.76
C SER A 648 6.97 12.25 13.86
N ASP A 649 6.62 12.75 12.68
CA ASP A 649 7.49 13.15 11.59
C ASP A 649 7.85 14.64 11.73
N CYS A 650 8.54 15.21 10.75
CA CYS A 650 8.89 16.63 10.77
C CYS A 650 7.65 17.53 10.66
N THR A 651 6.58 17.05 10.01
CA THR A 651 5.32 17.77 9.86
C THR A 651 4.68 17.97 11.22
N TRP A 652 4.61 16.90 12.01
CA TRP A 652 4.15 16.98 13.39
C TRP A 652 5.10 17.83 14.22
N ASN A 653 6.40 17.57 14.20
CA ASN A 653 7.35 18.28 15.07
C ASN A 653 7.38 19.80 14.84
N ASN A 654 7.19 20.25 13.59
CA ASN A 654 7.14 21.66 13.22
C ASN A 654 5.73 22.28 13.31
N LEU A 655 4.70 21.51 13.66
CA LEU A 655 3.35 22.04 13.86
C LEU A 655 3.33 22.98 15.07
N ASN A 656 2.55 24.07 14.97
CA ASN A 656 2.34 25.01 16.09
C ASN A 656 1.87 24.23 17.34
N PRO A 657 2.47 24.45 18.53
CA PRO A 657 2.06 23.85 19.79
C PRO A 657 0.54 23.90 20.07
N GLU A 658 -0.13 25.00 19.75
CA GLU A 658 -1.59 25.14 19.92
C GLU A 658 -2.36 24.15 19.04
N LEU A 659 -1.95 24.01 17.77
CA LEU A 659 -2.57 23.06 16.85
C LEU A 659 -2.29 21.60 17.26
N LYS A 660 -1.09 21.30 17.77
CA LYS A 660 -0.77 19.99 18.35
C LYS A 660 -1.70 19.67 19.52
N LEU A 661 -1.90 20.64 20.41
CA LEU A 661 -2.77 20.49 21.56
C LEU A 661 -4.22 20.25 21.13
N HIS A 662 -4.74 21.01 20.16
CA HIS A 662 -6.10 20.79 19.64
C HIS A 662 -6.28 19.42 18.97
N GLU A 663 -5.27 18.93 18.23
CA GLU A 663 -5.30 17.57 17.70
C GLU A 663 -5.36 16.53 18.82
N LEU A 664 -4.50 16.64 19.84
CA LEU A 664 -4.44 15.66 20.93
C LEU A 664 -5.65 15.71 21.86
N LYS A 665 -6.23 16.89 22.13
CA LYS A 665 -7.49 17.02 22.86
C LYS A 665 -8.62 16.21 22.19
N ALA A 666 -8.66 16.16 20.85
CA ALA A 666 -9.64 15.35 20.15
C ALA A 666 -9.48 13.84 20.43
N TYR A 667 -8.25 13.32 20.56
CA TYR A 667 -8.02 11.91 20.93
C TYR A 667 -8.38 11.63 22.39
N VAL A 668 -8.21 12.59 23.30
CA VAL A 668 -8.67 12.46 24.70
C VAL A 668 -10.19 12.40 24.77
N GLU A 669 -10.89 13.27 24.03
CA GLU A 669 -12.35 13.22 23.92
C GLU A 669 -12.83 11.89 23.32
N LEU A 670 -12.15 11.37 22.30
CA LEU A 670 -12.45 10.06 21.72
C LEU A 670 -12.25 8.92 22.71
N SER A 671 -11.18 8.95 23.51
CA SER A 671 -10.94 7.97 24.57
C SER A 671 -12.08 7.95 25.58
N SER A 672 -12.48 9.13 26.06
CA SER A 672 -13.59 9.28 27.02
C SER A 672 -14.92 8.81 26.43
N LEU A 673 -15.22 9.17 25.18
CA LEU A 673 -16.43 8.70 24.50
C LEU A 673 -16.38 7.19 24.27
N ALA A 674 -15.22 6.64 23.92
CA ALA A 674 -15.06 5.22 23.66
C ALA A 674 -15.31 4.38 24.91
N GLU A 675 -14.86 4.84 26.08
CA GLU A 675 -15.19 4.22 27.37
C GLU A 675 -16.72 4.23 27.60
N PHE A 676 -17.36 5.38 27.36
CA PHE A 676 -18.82 5.52 27.52
C PHE A 676 -19.65 4.68 26.52
N TRP A 677 -19.19 4.57 25.26
CA TRP A 677 -19.86 3.80 24.20
C TRP A 677 -19.40 2.34 24.09
N CYS A 678 -18.55 1.88 25.02
CA CYS A 678 -17.96 0.54 25.04
C CYS A 678 -17.16 0.20 23.76
N LEU A 679 -16.44 1.17 23.19
CA LEU A 679 -15.60 1.01 21.99
C LEU A 679 -14.12 0.79 22.38
N GLN A 680 -13.82 -0.35 23.01
CA GLN A 680 -12.49 -0.65 23.57
C GLN A 680 -11.33 -0.48 22.56
N GLU A 681 -11.53 -0.83 21.29
CA GLU A 681 -10.49 -0.68 20.27
C GLU A 681 -10.24 0.81 19.92
N LEU A 682 -11.28 1.65 19.91
CA LEU A 682 -11.13 3.09 19.69
C LEU A 682 -10.41 3.75 20.87
N GLU A 683 -10.73 3.34 22.10
CA GLU A 683 -10.07 3.79 23.33
C GLU A 683 -8.56 3.50 23.25
N GLU A 684 -8.18 2.25 22.95
CA GLU A 684 -6.77 1.84 22.88
C GLU A 684 -6.04 2.54 21.72
N GLN A 685 -6.65 2.65 20.53
CA GLN A 685 -6.04 3.39 19.42
C GLN A 685 -5.83 4.88 19.75
N SER A 686 -6.80 5.51 20.42
CA SER A 686 -6.68 6.91 20.84
C SER A 686 -5.59 7.09 21.89
N PHE A 687 -5.54 6.19 22.87
CA PHE A 687 -4.50 6.15 23.88
C PHE A 687 -3.10 6.05 23.26
N GLN A 688 -2.88 5.11 22.34
CA GLN A 688 -1.57 4.92 21.69
C GLN A 688 -1.10 6.15 20.90
N VAL A 689 -2.01 6.87 20.24
CA VAL A 689 -1.67 8.13 19.56
C VAL A 689 -1.22 9.22 20.55
N ILE A 690 -1.86 9.31 21.72
CA ILE A 690 -1.48 10.28 22.74
C ILE A 690 -0.09 9.97 23.30
N VAL A 691 0.15 8.69 23.66
CA VAL A 691 1.44 8.23 24.20
C VAL A 691 2.59 8.52 23.23
N SER A 692 2.39 8.31 21.93
CA SER A 692 3.46 8.52 20.93
C SER A 692 3.80 10.00 20.68
N CYS A 693 2.93 10.93 21.09
CA CYS A 693 3.05 12.36 20.77
C CYS A 693 3.33 13.26 21.98
N ILE A 694 3.08 12.79 23.22
CA ILE A 694 3.11 13.64 24.42
C ILE A 694 4.45 14.32 24.68
N SER A 695 5.56 13.64 24.40
CA SER A 695 6.91 14.17 24.61
C SER A 695 7.21 15.41 23.74
N SER A 696 6.46 15.59 22.65
CA SER A 696 6.64 16.70 21.69
C SER A 696 5.90 17.99 22.05
N LEU A 697 4.99 17.97 23.03
CA LEU A 697 4.14 19.10 23.43
C LEU A 697 4.83 20.06 24.43
N GLN A 698 5.92 19.62 25.08
CA GLN A 698 6.66 20.41 26.08
C GLN A 698 5.74 21.07 27.13
N LYS A 699 5.61 22.40 27.13
CA LYS A 699 4.82 23.17 28.09
C LYS A 699 3.31 22.94 27.95
N SER A 700 2.81 22.76 26.72
CA SER A 700 1.38 22.51 26.45
C SER A 700 0.88 21.15 26.94
N SER A 701 1.78 20.29 27.45
CA SER A 701 1.41 19.01 28.04
C SER A 701 0.60 19.17 29.33
N LEU A 702 0.82 20.23 30.12
CA LEU A 702 0.04 20.49 31.34
C LEU A 702 -1.44 20.75 31.01
N GLU A 703 -1.72 21.55 29.98
CA GLU A 703 -3.09 21.79 29.53
C GLU A 703 -3.77 20.50 29.05
N LEU A 704 -3.03 19.60 28.39
CA LEU A 704 -3.57 18.30 27.98
C LEU A 704 -3.87 17.41 29.19
N ILE A 705 -3.00 17.41 30.21
CA ILE A 705 -3.17 16.65 31.45
C ILE A 705 -4.42 17.13 32.20
N SER A 706 -4.55 18.44 32.41
CA SER A 706 -5.73 19.03 33.06
C SER A 706 -7.01 18.72 32.28
N PHE A 707 -6.96 18.78 30.95
CA PHE A 707 -8.08 18.42 30.11
C PHE A 707 -8.46 16.93 30.24
N ALA A 708 -7.48 16.03 30.23
CA ALA A 708 -7.71 14.59 30.43
C ALA A 708 -8.29 14.28 31.82
N ALA A 709 -7.79 14.95 32.87
CA ALA A 709 -8.34 14.85 34.21
C ALA A 709 -9.80 15.32 34.29
N SER A 710 -10.14 16.42 33.59
CA SER A 710 -11.52 16.92 33.52
C SER A 710 -12.51 15.94 32.86
N LEU A 711 -12.00 14.99 32.07
CA LEU A 711 -12.77 13.91 31.43
C LEU A 711 -12.58 12.56 32.16
N SER A 712 -12.01 12.56 33.36
CA SER A 712 -11.71 11.37 34.18
C SER A 712 -10.82 10.34 33.48
N GLN A 713 -10.01 10.74 32.50
CA GLN A 713 -9.14 9.84 31.73
C GLN A 713 -7.79 9.60 32.43
N TRP A 714 -7.84 8.98 33.62
CA TRP A 714 -6.67 8.81 34.50
C TRP A 714 -5.54 7.96 33.91
N LYS A 715 -5.85 6.99 33.03
CA LYS A 715 -4.84 6.22 32.28
C LYS A 715 -3.99 7.14 31.40
N ILE A 716 -4.62 8.11 30.73
CA ILE A 716 -3.93 9.13 29.92
C ILE A 716 -3.15 10.07 30.84
N VAL A 717 -3.76 10.56 31.93
CA VAL A 717 -3.11 11.46 32.90
C VAL A 717 -1.81 10.85 33.43
N ALA A 718 -1.84 9.59 33.88
CA ALA A 718 -0.67 8.92 34.45
C ALA A 718 0.50 8.83 33.45
N VAL A 719 0.25 8.37 32.22
CA VAL A 719 1.32 8.26 31.20
C VAL A 719 1.80 9.62 30.74
N SER A 720 0.90 10.60 30.65
CA SER A 720 1.25 11.99 30.33
C SER A 720 2.19 12.58 31.37
N VAL A 721 1.89 12.39 32.65
CA VAL A 721 2.71 12.83 33.79
C VAL A 721 4.09 12.17 33.77
N SER A 722 4.17 10.85 33.58
CA SER A 722 5.45 10.15 33.41
C SER A 722 6.25 10.67 32.21
N GLY A 723 5.58 10.98 31.10
CA GLY A 723 6.21 11.50 29.89
C GLY A 723 6.84 12.89 30.05
N ILE A 724 6.36 13.70 30.99
CA ILE A 724 6.88 15.05 31.25
C ILE A 724 7.58 15.20 32.61
N ALA A 725 7.75 14.13 33.37
CA ALA A 725 8.28 14.16 34.73
C ALA A 725 9.63 14.93 34.80
N SER A 726 10.49 14.76 33.81
CA SER A 726 11.80 15.46 33.71
C SER A 726 11.70 16.99 33.60
N LEU A 727 10.54 17.53 33.19
CA LEU A 727 10.30 18.97 33.07
C LEU A 727 9.86 19.61 34.38
N TYR A 728 9.55 18.84 35.42
CA TYR A 728 9.01 19.34 36.69
C TYR A 728 9.80 20.52 37.31
N PRO A 729 11.15 20.49 37.43
CA PRO A 729 11.90 21.61 37.99
C PRO A 729 11.69 22.90 37.20
N LYS A 730 11.68 22.80 35.87
CA LYS A 730 11.49 23.95 34.98
C LYS A 730 10.06 24.51 35.08
N LEU A 731 9.04 23.63 35.13
CA LEU A 731 7.64 24.03 35.28
C LEU A 731 7.39 24.73 36.62
N ARG A 732 8.03 24.24 37.70
CA ARG A 732 7.97 24.87 39.01
C ARG A 732 8.63 26.25 39.00
N ASP A 733 9.83 26.35 38.44
CA ASP A 733 10.60 27.59 38.43
C ASP A 733 9.96 28.65 37.50
N ASP A 734 9.23 28.23 36.47
CA ASP A 734 8.45 29.09 35.56
C ASP A 734 7.07 29.51 36.14
N GLY A 735 6.65 28.97 37.29
CA GLY A 735 5.35 29.28 37.92
C GLY A 735 4.14 28.56 37.31
N GLU A 736 4.34 27.67 36.33
CA GLU A 736 3.29 27.01 35.54
C GLU A 736 2.49 25.96 36.33
N LEU A 737 2.92 25.64 37.56
CA LEU A 737 2.25 24.71 38.47
C LEU A 737 1.21 25.38 39.38
N GLU A 738 1.20 26.72 39.46
CA GLU A 738 0.29 27.45 40.36
C GLU A 738 -1.18 27.34 39.93
N ASP A 739 -1.43 27.19 38.62
CA ASP A 739 -2.76 27.03 38.02
C ASP A 739 -3.21 25.57 37.92
N LEU A 740 -2.38 24.61 38.35
CA LEU A 740 -2.64 23.18 38.26
C LEU A 740 -3.32 22.66 39.52
N ASP A 741 -4.23 21.70 39.37
CA ASP A 741 -4.86 21.02 40.51
C ASP A 741 -3.81 20.38 41.45
N GLU A 742 -4.08 20.40 42.76
CA GLU A 742 -3.14 19.91 43.78
C GLU A 742 -2.84 18.41 43.58
N GLU A 743 -3.83 17.62 43.20
CA GLU A 743 -3.68 16.18 42.93
C GLU A 743 -2.73 15.93 41.74
N LEU A 744 -2.89 16.71 40.67
CA LEU A 744 -2.04 16.63 39.48
C LEU A 744 -0.60 17.10 39.77
N THR A 745 -0.46 18.13 40.60
CA THR A 745 0.84 18.65 41.04
C THR A 745 1.60 17.61 41.88
N ASP A 746 0.90 16.93 42.79
CA ASP A 746 1.45 15.87 43.62
C ASP A 746 1.85 14.64 42.80
N MET A 747 1.03 14.25 41.83
CA MET A 747 1.37 13.19 40.87
C MET A 747 2.66 13.51 40.11
N LEU A 748 2.78 14.72 39.56
CA LEU A 748 3.96 15.13 38.81
C LEU A 748 5.22 15.18 39.68
N ARG A 749 5.09 15.66 40.92
CA ARG A 749 6.19 15.66 41.90
C ARG A 749 6.63 14.24 42.25
N ALA A 750 5.69 13.35 42.53
CA ALA A 750 5.98 11.95 42.88
C ALA A 750 6.69 11.23 41.72
N GLU A 751 6.24 11.46 40.48
CA GLU A 751 6.82 10.84 39.31
C GLU A 751 8.20 11.39 38.96
N TYR A 752 8.45 12.70 39.16
CA TYR A 752 9.79 13.28 39.07
C TYR A 752 10.77 12.66 40.07
N VAL A 753 10.33 12.40 41.32
CA VAL A 753 11.17 11.72 42.33
C VAL A 753 11.53 10.31 41.86
N ARG A 754 10.57 9.54 41.34
CA ARG A 754 10.83 8.20 40.78
C ARG A 754 11.80 8.26 39.60
N HIS A 755 11.62 9.23 38.70
CA HIS A 755 12.50 9.44 37.57
C HIS A 755 13.95 9.73 38.01
N CYS A 756 14.15 10.55 39.05
CA CYS A 756 15.48 10.83 39.60
C CYS A 756 16.12 9.62 40.29
N GLN A 757 15.33 8.76 40.92
CA GLN A 757 15.82 7.53 41.56
C GLN A 757 16.30 6.50 40.53
N HIS A 758 15.61 6.37 39.39
CA HIS A 758 16.01 5.45 38.31
C HIS A 758 17.18 5.97 37.46
N GLY A 759 17.41 7.28 37.40
CA GLY A 759 18.56 7.88 36.70
C GLY A 759 19.91 7.63 37.37
N HIS A 760 19.94 7.21 38.64
CA HIS A 760 21.17 6.96 39.38
C HIS A 760 21.77 5.55 39.20
N ASP A 761 21.02 4.59 38.67
CA ASP A 761 21.48 3.20 38.51
C ASP A 761 22.34 2.95 37.23
N TYR A 762 22.41 3.91 36.31
CA TYR A 762 23.28 3.82 35.11
C TYR A 762 24.60 4.61 35.21
N GLY A 763 24.92 5.17 36.39
CA GLY A 763 26.14 5.94 36.65
C GLY A 763 27.26 5.16 37.35
N SER A 764 27.08 3.86 37.58
CA SER A 764 28.08 2.98 38.18
C SER A 764 28.00 1.59 37.56
N GLY A 765 28.54 1.49 36.34
CA GLY A 765 28.75 0.25 35.59
C GLY A 765 29.88 0.43 34.60
#